data_AF-K9YSC6-F1
#
_entry.id   AF-K9YSC6-F1
#
_cell.length_a   1.000
_cell.length_b   1.000
_cell.length_c   1.000
_cell.angle_alpha   90.00
_cell.angle_beta   90.00
_cell.angle_gamma   90.00
#
_symmetry.space_group_name_H-M   'P 1'
#
loop_
_entity.id
_entity.type
_entity.pdbx_description
1 polymer ?
#
loop_
_entity_poly.entity_id
_entity_poly.type
_entity_poly.pdbx_seq_one_letter_code
_entity_poly.pdbx_strand_id
1 'polypeptide(L)'
;MTFTTTDFVTFLSETSPFDQLPQEACVALSKKLQPLRYKMGQALALQERMPTEVQIVYEGQVRLLGYEAKTQMPTTLGLARSGDLIGWVGLVRGTPCETAIASEESICLSLKATDFWELYNQYESFREALQSQCSAIEAFTLLAIEQDRQPHGGIDLKQVTENALKTAIVQTLPPGKNKISADDHPLKDENRLWLVSGGGKITDYSIGSRLEISTETTLEVQEEQAARLIGFETSQLPWLNPHALATLEKEPSTETAEEEVSPAIAEGMEIPEAPSVIPGTDDYEQEGETIGIKKYPHVRPRGNTTLDRAFACFQMLSQYFQVPFRKEVIKRVLTDQLRRSETLSLPVAGAITELLGLKAQLTKIPTKSIPRITPPALIRWGEDLAILYESNDREVVLGIPAEGVVTKTIAEFEETWGEGGQLLLLEATKETPQQRFGIQWFVPYLKRFRGTLILVFIASFFVQLFGLANPLMIQVIIDKVIVQNSPDTLNVLGGFLLVIAIFEAVLSTLRTYIFVDTTNRIDMSLGSKIIDHLLRLPLRYFEKRPVGELSSRVNELERIRQFLTGTALTVVLDSIFSVVYIAVMLIYSWQLTLAALAVIPLLMGLTFFFSPTIRRQLRTKAERNAATQSHLVEVLSGIQTVKAQNIELRSRWRWQELYSRYVSAGFRNVVTSTISSSSSNFLNKGSGLIVLWLGAYLVLQGELTLGQLIAFRIIAGYVTSPLLRLSQLWQNFQETALSLERLSDIVDTPQEGEEDRDNIPMPMIEGAIRYENVSFRFKNTGPMQLNNINLDIEAGQFVGVVGQSGAGKSTLTKLVARLYEPEAGRILIDNYDISKVELYSLRRQIGVVPQDPLLFEGTVQENISLTNPDASTEEIIEAAQAAVAHEFIMDLPSGYNTRVGERGASLSGGQRQRIAIARTILQRPQLLVLDEATSALDYTTEEQVSRNLADVFQDQTVLFITHRLATIKNANLILMMDAGRIVEQGTHEELMALQGRYFYLYQQQESRV
;
A
#
# COMPACT_ATOMS: atom_id res chain seq x y z
N MET A 1 4.96 6.54 -57.75
CA MET A 1 3.59 6.15 -58.10
C MET A 1 2.70 6.76 -57.03
N THR A 2 1.64 7.47 -57.41
CA THR A 2 0.63 7.97 -56.46
C THR A 2 -0.21 6.79 -55.97
N PHE A 3 -0.19 6.47 -54.68
CA PHE A 3 -1.05 5.43 -54.09
C PHE A 3 -2.51 5.79 -54.29
N THR A 4 -3.19 5.09 -55.19
CA THR A 4 -4.64 5.22 -55.40
C THR A 4 -5.38 4.12 -54.63
N THR A 5 -6.63 4.38 -54.27
CA THR A 5 -7.51 3.32 -53.72
C THR A 5 -7.59 2.10 -54.65
N THR A 6 -7.34 2.28 -55.94
CA THR A 6 -7.27 1.21 -56.94
C THR A 6 -6.07 0.29 -56.71
N ASP A 7 -4.92 0.82 -56.31
CA ASP A 7 -3.70 0.04 -56.03
C ASP A 7 -3.88 -0.86 -54.79
N PHE A 8 -4.58 -0.37 -53.76
CA PHE A 8 -4.89 -1.18 -52.57
C PHE A 8 -5.89 -2.30 -52.87
N VAL A 9 -6.84 -2.08 -53.78
CA VAL A 9 -7.78 -3.15 -54.18
C VAL A 9 -7.04 -4.27 -54.91
N THR A 10 -6.13 -3.93 -55.83
CA THR A 10 -5.31 -4.92 -56.54
C THR A 10 -4.41 -5.69 -55.57
N PHE A 11 -3.72 -4.98 -54.67
CA PHE A 11 -2.88 -5.59 -53.65
C PHE A 11 -3.66 -6.57 -52.75
N LEU A 12 -4.83 -6.16 -52.24
CA LEU A 12 -5.66 -7.04 -51.40
C LEU A 12 -6.17 -8.26 -52.17
N SER A 13 -6.50 -8.13 -53.46
CA SER A 13 -6.96 -9.27 -54.27
C SER A 13 -5.86 -10.29 -54.58
N GLU A 14 -4.60 -9.92 -54.42
CA GLU A 14 -3.43 -10.79 -54.67
C GLU A 14 -2.79 -11.30 -53.37
N THR A 15 -3.25 -10.83 -52.21
CA THR A 15 -2.67 -11.13 -50.89
C THR A 15 -3.54 -12.10 -50.10
N SER A 16 -3.02 -13.27 -49.73
CA SER A 16 -3.71 -14.18 -48.80
C SER A 16 -3.74 -13.61 -47.37
N PRO A 17 -4.86 -13.70 -46.63
CA PRO A 17 -6.12 -14.40 -46.95
C PRO A 17 -7.18 -13.52 -47.63
N PHE A 18 -6.84 -12.28 -48.02
CA PHE A 18 -7.78 -11.33 -48.64
C PHE A 18 -8.13 -11.67 -50.10
N ASP A 19 -7.29 -12.44 -50.78
CA ASP A 19 -7.54 -13.04 -52.10
C ASP A 19 -8.81 -13.92 -52.15
N GLN A 20 -9.25 -14.42 -50.99
CA GLN A 20 -10.48 -15.22 -50.85
C GLN A 20 -11.75 -14.38 -50.69
N LEU A 21 -11.64 -13.05 -50.62
CA LEU A 21 -12.79 -12.15 -50.48
C LEU A 21 -13.38 -11.76 -51.84
N PRO A 22 -14.70 -11.53 -51.93
CA PRO A 22 -15.31 -10.99 -53.15
C PRO A 22 -14.72 -9.62 -53.51
N GLN A 23 -14.63 -9.30 -54.80
CA GLN A 23 -14.06 -8.04 -55.27
C GLN A 23 -14.74 -6.80 -54.67
N GLU A 24 -16.06 -6.86 -54.43
CA GLU A 24 -16.83 -5.81 -53.75
C GLU A 24 -16.35 -5.58 -52.29
N ALA A 25 -15.98 -6.65 -51.59
CA ALA A 25 -15.47 -6.60 -50.22
C ALA A 25 -14.06 -5.98 -50.19
N CYS A 26 -13.17 -6.34 -51.14
CA CYS A 26 -11.84 -5.72 -51.27
C CYS A 26 -11.96 -4.21 -51.57
N VAL A 27 -12.92 -3.81 -52.41
CA VAL A 27 -13.20 -2.38 -52.67
C VAL A 27 -13.71 -1.67 -51.43
N ALA A 28 -14.59 -2.28 -50.64
CA ALA A 28 -15.06 -1.71 -49.38
C ALA A 28 -13.93 -1.59 -48.35
N LEU A 29 -13.09 -2.63 -48.24
CA LEU A 29 -11.95 -2.70 -47.33
C LEU A 29 -10.89 -1.63 -47.66
N SER A 30 -10.58 -1.44 -48.95
CA SER A 30 -9.61 -0.43 -49.40
C SER A 30 -9.93 1.00 -48.96
N LYS A 31 -11.22 1.31 -48.70
CA LYS A 31 -11.67 2.61 -48.19
C LYS A 31 -11.52 2.76 -46.68
N LYS A 32 -11.41 1.64 -45.95
CA LYS A 32 -11.25 1.60 -44.49
C LYS A 32 -9.78 1.52 -44.05
N LEU A 33 -8.89 1.05 -44.92
CA LEU A 33 -7.46 0.94 -44.64
C LEU A 33 -6.78 2.30 -44.52
N GLN A 34 -5.92 2.44 -43.51
CA GLN A 34 -5.10 3.63 -43.31
C GLN A 34 -3.63 3.28 -43.53
N PRO A 35 -2.94 3.87 -44.53
CA PRO A 35 -1.51 3.67 -44.69
C PRO A 35 -0.76 4.41 -43.59
N LEU A 36 0.08 3.69 -42.86
CA LEU A 36 0.92 4.21 -41.78
C LEU A 36 2.38 3.90 -42.06
N ARG A 37 3.24 4.90 -41.83
CA ARG A 37 4.69 4.76 -41.96
C ARG A 37 5.33 4.45 -40.62
N TYR A 38 6.03 3.32 -40.53
CA TYR A 38 6.77 2.87 -39.36
C TYR A 38 8.27 3.09 -39.56
N LYS A 39 8.93 3.69 -38.57
CA LYS A 39 10.38 3.88 -38.56
C LYS A 39 11.10 2.59 -38.14
N MET A 40 12.34 2.41 -38.59
CA MET A 40 13.18 1.31 -38.13
C MET A 40 13.23 1.28 -36.59
N GLY A 41 12.99 0.10 -36.01
CA GLY A 41 12.94 -0.12 -34.56
C GLY A 41 11.59 0.22 -33.92
N GLN A 42 10.62 0.77 -34.65
CA GLN A 42 9.28 1.03 -34.14
C GLN A 42 8.47 -0.27 -34.08
N ALA A 43 7.86 -0.54 -32.93
CA ALA A 43 7.01 -1.71 -32.73
C ALA A 43 5.64 -1.52 -33.41
N LEU A 44 5.17 -2.58 -34.07
CA LEU A 44 3.83 -2.69 -34.67
C LEU A 44 2.87 -3.41 -33.71
N ALA A 45 3.37 -4.41 -32.99
CA ALA A 45 2.64 -5.18 -31.99
C ALA A 45 3.55 -5.54 -30.81
N LEU A 46 2.97 -5.70 -29.61
CA LEU A 46 3.66 -6.07 -28.38
C LEU A 46 2.95 -7.25 -27.72
N GLN A 47 3.71 -8.25 -27.25
CA GLN A 47 3.16 -9.48 -26.64
C GLN A 47 2.31 -9.24 -25.38
N GLU A 48 2.42 -8.07 -24.75
CA GLU A 48 1.70 -7.72 -23.51
C GLU A 48 0.35 -7.05 -23.76
N ARG A 49 0.03 -6.69 -25.02
CA ARG A 49 -1.15 -5.87 -25.35
C ARG A 49 -2.02 -6.52 -26.41
N MET A 50 -3.33 -6.52 -26.19
CA MET A 50 -4.25 -6.92 -27.24
C MET A 50 -4.21 -5.90 -28.39
N PRO A 51 -4.02 -6.36 -29.63
CA PRO A 51 -3.97 -5.49 -30.79
C PRO A 51 -5.35 -4.87 -31.05
N THR A 52 -5.38 -3.55 -31.22
CA THR A 52 -6.62 -2.82 -31.59
C THR A 52 -6.78 -2.68 -33.10
N GLU A 53 -5.70 -2.94 -33.85
CA GLU A 53 -5.63 -2.89 -35.30
C GLU A 53 -4.72 -4.03 -35.80
N VAL A 54 -5.06 -4.59 -36.96
CA VAL A 54 -4.24 -5.55 -37.72
C VAL A 54 -3.46 -4.77 -38.77
N GLN A 55 -2.14 -4.95 -38.81
CA GLN A 55 -1.26 -4.31 -39.78
C GLN A 55 -0.99 -5.28 -40.93
N ILE A 56 -1.24 -4.84 -42.17
CA ILE A 56 -0.86 -5.58 -43.37
C ILE A 56 0.42 -4.93 -43.92
N VAL A 57 1.52 -5.66 -43.98
CA VAL A 57 2.77 -5.13 -44.51
C VAL A 57 2.59 -4.87 -46.00
N TYR A 58 2.73 -3.63 -46.43
CA TYR A 58 2.59 -3.25 -47.84
C TYR A 58 3.96 -3.10 -48.50
N GLU A 59 4.91 -2.45 -47.81
CA GLU A 59 6.28 -2.25 -48.27
C GLU A 59 7.24 -2.26 -47.06
N GLY A 60 8.44 -2.82 -47.22
CA GLY A 60 9.45 -2.96 -46.17
C GLY A 60 9.41 -4.33 -45.45
N GLN A 61 10.22 -4.46 -44.39
CA GLN A 61 10.38 -5.69 -43.62
C GLN A 61 10.11 -5.49 -42.12
N VAL A 62 9.34 -6.40 -41.53
CA VAL A 62 9.00 -6.40 -40.11
C VAL A 62 9.56 -7.64 -39.43
N ARG A 63 10.29 -7.47 -38.34
CA ARG A 63 10.86 -8.57 -37.55
C ARG A 63 9.86 -9.11 -36.56
N LEU A 64 9.64 -10.43 -36.58
CA LEU A 64 8.88 -11.16 -35.57
C LEU A 64 9.81 -11.62 -34.45
N LEU A 65 9.49 -11.27 -33.21
CA LEU A 65 10.29 -11.59 -32.03
C LEU A 65 9.50 -12.53 -31.09
N GLY A 66 10.13 -13.63 -30.71
CA GLY A 66 9.69 -14.51 -29.63
C GLY A 66 10.53 -14.29 -28.39
N TYR A 67 9.93 -14.41 -27.21
CA TYR A 67 10.62 -14.25 -25.93
C TYR A 67 10.60 -15.58 -25.17
N GLU A 68 11.78 -16.02 -24.71
CA GLU A 68 11.88 -17.17 -23.83
C GLU A 68 11.40 -16.83 -22.41
N ALA A 69 10.58 -17.70 -21.81
CA ALA A 69 9.92 -17.44 -20.52
C ALA A 69 10.91 -17.15 -19.37
N LYS A 70 12.08 -17.82 -19.35
CA LYS A 70 13.08 -17.68 -18.28
C LYS A 70 14.07 -16.52 -18.47
N THR A 71 14.50 -16.26 -19.70
CA THR A 71 15.57 -15.30 -20.00
C THR A 71 15.03 -13.96 -20.47
N GLN A 72 13.78 -13.91 -20.95
CA GLN A 72 13.16 -12.75 -21.62
C GLN A 72 14.06 -12.18 -22.74
N MET A 73 14.96 -12.99 -23.29
CA MET A 73 15.80 -12.58 -24.41
C MET A 73 14.98 -12.65 -25.71
N PRO A 74 14.99 -11.59 -26.53
CA PRO A 74 14.28 -11.59 -27.79
C PRO A 74 15.02 -12.46 -28.82
N THR A 75 14.33 -13.48 -29.32
CA THR A 75 14.79 -14.35 -30.40
C THR A 75 14.03 -14.01 -31.68
N THR A 76 14.77 -13.77 -32.77
CA THR A 76 14.14 -13.45 -34.06
C THR A 76 13.62 -14.72 -34.72
N LEU A 77 12.30 -14.81 -34.84
CA LEU A 77 11.60 -15.97 -35.42
C LEU A 77 11.49 -15.88 -36.95
N GLY A 78 11.42 -14.67 -37.51
CA GLY A 78 11.32 -14.46 -38.94
C GLY A 78 11.21 -12.98 -39.33
N LEU A 79 11.25 -12.72 -40.63
CA LEU A 79 11.00 -11.41 -41.24
C LEU A 79 9.70 -11.48 -42.05
N ALA A 80 8.68 -10.78 -41.59
CA ALA A 80 7.44 -10.55 -42.32
C ALA A 80 7.67 -9.56 -43.48
N ARG A 81 7.13 -9.88 -44.65
CA ARG A 81 7.30 -9.16 -45.93
C ARG A 81 5.94 -8.68 -46.45
N SER A 82 5.96 -8.01 -47.60
CA SER A 82 4.74 -7.53 -48.27
C SER A 82 3.69 -8.65 -48.37
N GLY A 83 2.49 -8.38 -47.83
CA GLY A 83 1.36 -9.31 -47.75
C GLY A 83 1.13 -9.92 -46.37
N ASP A 84 2.14 -9.96 -45.49
CA ASP A 84 2.01 -10.58 -44.18
C ASP A 84 1.17 -9.74 -43.21
N LEU A 85 0.38 -10.43 -42.38
CA LEU A 85 -0.49 -9.83 -41.38
C LEU A 85 0.16 -9.88 -40.00
N ILE A 86 0.10 -8.76 -39.27
CA ILE A 86 0.59 -8.60 -37.90
C ILE A 86 -0.58 -8.18 -37.00
N GLY A 87 -0.72 -8.80 -35.82
CA GLY A 87 -1.76 -8.49 -34.85
C GLY A 87 -2.98 -9.40 -34.92
N TRP A 88 -3.12 -10.23 -35.96
CA TRP A 88 -4.28 -11.09 -36.12
C TRP A 88 -4.25 -12.31 -35.18
N VAL A 89 -3.06 -12.82 -34.83
CA VAL A 89 -2.92 -14.02 -34.00
C VAL A 89 -3.45 -13.74 -32.59
N GLY A 90 -3.14 -12.56 -32.04
CA GLY A 90 -3.66 -12.13 -30.76
C GLY A 90 -5.19 -12.02 -30.74
N LEU A 91 -5.79 -11.49 -31.82
CA LEU A 91 -7.24 -11.39 -31.96
C LEU A 91 -7.91 -12.76 -32.02
N VAL A 92 -7.40 -13.67 -32.86
CA VAL A 92 -7.99 -15.01 -33.05
C VAL A 92 -7.82 -15.88 -31.80
N ARG A 93 -6.71 -15.74 -31.07
CA ARG A 93 -6.46 -16.47 -29.81
C ARG A 93 -7.18 -15.85 -28.61
N GLY A 94 -7.67 -14.62 -28.70
CA GLY A 94 -8.19 -13.90 -27.53
C GLY A 94 -7.13 -13.72 -26.43
N THR A 95 -5.84 -13.73 -26.76
CA THR A 95 -4.74 -13.46 -25.83
C THR A 95 -3.57 -12.81 -26.55
N PRO A 96 -2.93 -11.79 -25.96
CA PRO A 96 -1.82 -11.12 -26.59
C PRO A 96 -0.59 -12.06 -26.66
N CYS A 97 0.10 -12.05 -27.79
CA CYS A 97 1.25 -12.94 -28.01
C CYS A 97 2.26 -12.46 -29.06
N GLU A 98 1.88 -11.52 -29.94
CA GLU A 98 2.75 -11.08 -31.03
C GLU A 98 3.63 -9.90 -30.63
N THR A 99 4.94 -10.03 -30.83
CA THR A 99 5.86 -8.89 -30.87
C THR A 99 6.44 -8.74 -32.26
N ALA A 100 6.22 -7.57 -32.86
CA ALA A 100 6.65 -7.25 -34.21
C ALA A 100 7.27 -5.86 -34.26
N ILE A 101 8.46 -5.71 -34.85
CA ILE A 101 9.21 -4.45 -34.92
C ILE A 101 9.69 -4.21 -36.35
N ALA A 102 9.52 -3.00 -36.88
CA ALA A 102 10.02 -2.66 -38.21
C ALA A 102 11.55 -2.81 -38.28
N SER A 103 12.05 -3.67 -39.18
CA SER A 103 13.50 -3.86 -39.41
C SER A 103 14.10 -2.74 -40.25
N GLU A 104 13.28 -2.11 -41.07
CA GLU A 104 13.60 -0.96 -41.92
C GLU A 104 12.38 -0.03 -41.99
N GLU A 105 12.50 1.12 -42.64
CA GLU A 105 11.35 2.01 -42.85
C GLU A 105 10.28 1.26 -43.67
N SER A 106 9.11 1.05 -43.07
CA SER A 106 8.07 0.16 -43.60
C SER A 106 6.73 0.88 -43.67
N ILE A 107 5.95 0.60 -44.72
CA ILE A 107 4.58 1.09 -44.88
C ILE A 107 3.65 -0.07 -44.63
N CYS A 108 2.73 0.10 -43.67
CA CYS A 108 1.71 -0.89 -43.35
C CYS A 108 0.31 -0.30 -43.55
N LEU A 109 -0.62 -1.12 -44.02
CA LEU A 109 -2.04 -0.76 -44.10
C LEU A 109 -2.71 -1.22 -42.81
N SER A 110 -3.14 -0.25 -42.01
CA SER A 110 -3.81 -0.50 -40.73
C SER A 110 -5.30 -0.77 -40.95
N LEU A 111 -5.78 -1.89 -40.39
CA LEU A 111 -7.18 -2.31 -40.35
C LEU A 111 -7.66 -2.40 -38.90
N LYS A 112 -8.74 -1.71 -38.53
CA LYS A 112 -9.27 -1.79 -37.16
C LYS A 112 -9.75 -3.20 -36.82
N ALA A 113 -9.54 -3.62 -35.57
CA ALA A 113 -10.00 -4.94 -35.09
C ALA A 113 -11.50 -5.15 -35.29
N THR A 114 -12.33 -4.10 -35.17
CA THR A 114 -13.78 -4.18 -35.43
C THR A 114 -14.10 -4.54 -36.87
N ASP A 115 -13.34 -3.98 -37.83
CA ASP A 115 -13.51 -4.25 -39.25
C ASP A 115 -12.93 -5.64 -39.61
N PHE A 116 -11.86 -6.05 -38.95
CA PHE A 116 -11.33 -7.42 -39.06
C PHE A 116 -12.36 -8.46 -38.58
N TRP A 117 -13.01 -8.25 -37.44
CA TRP A 117 -14.06 -9.14 -36.94
C TRP A 117 -15.30 -9.15 -37.83
N GLU A 118 -15.64 -8.03 -38.47
CA GLU A 118 -16.72 -7.98 -39.48
C GLU A 118 -16.41 -8.93 -40.64
N LEU A 119 -15.18 -8.87 -41.19
CA LEU A 119 -14.74 -9.78 -42.25
C LEU A 119 -14.69 -11.25 -41.80
N TYR A 120 -14.11 -11.51 -40.63
CA TYR A 120 -13.97 -12.84 -40.04
C TYR A 120 -15.32 -13.50 -39.75
N ASN A 121 -16.33 -12.71 -39.35
CA ASN A 121 -17.66 -13.21 -39.07
C ASN A 121 -18.51 -13.39 -40.34
N GLN A 122 -18.31 -12.54 -41.35
CA GLN A 122 -19.12 -12.51 -42.57
C GLN A 122 -18.68 -13.52 -43.64
N TYR A 123 -17.37 -13.76 -43.80
CA TYR A 123 -16.83 -14.60 -44.88
C TYR A 123 -16.20 -15.88 -44.32
N GLU A 124 -16.82 -17.03 -44.61
CA GLU A 124 -16.37 -18.35 -44.14
C GLU A 124 -14.99 -18.73 -44.70
N SER A 125 -14.73 -18.48 -45.98
CA SER A 125 -13.42 -18.71 -46.62
C SER A 125 -12.29 -17.96 -45.92
N PHE A 126 -12.48 -16.66 -45.69
CA PHE A 126 -11.51 -15.81 -44.96
C PHE A 126 -11.23 -16.32 -43.54
N ARG A 127 -12.28 -16.79 -42.85
CA ARG A 127 -12.14 -17.40 -41.52
C ARG A 127 -11.33 -18.69 -41.56
N GLU A 128 -11.66 -19.60 -42.49
CA GLU A 128 -10.97 -20.88 -42.62
C GLU A 128 -9.48 -20.72 -42.96
N ALA A 129 -9.14 -19.73 -43.80
CA ALA A 129 -7.76 -19.41 -44.14
C ALA A 129 -6.91 -19.01 -42.93
N LEU A 130 -7.48 -18.28 -41.97
CA LEU A 130 -6.81 -17.89 -40.73
C LEU A 130 -6.88 -18.98 -39.64
N GLN A 131 -7.98 -19.73 -39.57
CA GLN A 131 -8.15 -20.78 -38.57
C GLN A 131 -7.25 -21.99 -38.83
N SER A 132 -6.95 -22.31 -40.09
CA SER A 132 -6.11 -23.45 -40.48
C SER A 132 -4.60 -23.20 -40.35
N GLN A 133 -4.16 -21.95 -40.20
CA GLN A 133 -2.74 -21.58 -40.15
C GLN A 133 -2.24 -21.42 -38.72
N CYS A 134 -1.12 -22.07 -38.38
CA CYS A 134 -0.38 -21.81 -37.14
C CYS A 134 0.72 -20.78 -37.42
N SER A 135 0.79 -19.71 -36.61
CA SER A 135 1.88 -18.74 -36.73
C SER A 135 3.15 -19.21 -36.01
N ALA A 136 4.33 -18.78 -36.48
CA ALA A 136 5.61 -19.10 -35.84
C ALA A 136 5.68 -18.57 -34.40
N ILE A 137 5.11 -17.38 -34.14
CA ILE A 137 5.01 -16.81 -32.78
C ILE A 137 4.12 -17.68 -31.90
N GLU A 138 2.95 -18.08 -32.42
CA GLU A 138 1.99 -18.92 -31.72
C GLU A 138 2.63 -20.26 -31.28
N ALA A 139 3.35 -20.91 -32.21
CA ALA A 139 4.07 -22.14 -31.93
C ALA A 139 5.22 -21.94 -30.93
N PHE A 140 6.02 -20.88 -31.11
CA PHE A 140 7.14 -20.58 -30.21
C PHE A 140 6.67 -20.38 -28.77
N THR A 141 5.59 -19.60 -28.55
CA THR A 141 5.04 -19.36 -27.21
C THR A 141 4.57 -20.65 -26.55
N LEU A 142 3.87 -21.51 -27.29
CA LEU A 142 3.35 -22.78 -26.74
C LEU A 142 4.47 -23.77 -26.43
N LEU A 143 5.46 -23.88 -27.32
CA LEU A 143 6.62 -24.76 -27.11
C LEU A 143 7.53 -24.26 -25.99
N ALA A 144 7.63 -22.94 -25.77
CA ALA A 144 8.35 -22.38 -24.63
C ALA A 144 7.72 -22.79 -23.29
N ILE A 145 6.39 -22.65 -23.17
CA ILE A 145 5.64 -23.07 -21.97
C ILE A 145 5.79 -24.57 -21.72
N GLU A 146 5.77 -25.35 -22.79
CA GLU A 146 5.91 -26.79 -22.75
C GLU A 146 7.32 -27.26 -22.38
N GLN A 147 8.36 -26.60 -22.89
CA GLN A 147 9.75 -26.84 -22.53
C GLN A 147 10.01 -26.55 -21.04
N ASP A 148 9.38 -25.52 -20.49
CA ASP A 148 9.51 -25.20 -19.06
C ASP A 148 8.99 -26.32 -18.14
N ARG A 149 8.05 -27.14 -18.61
CA ARG A 149 7.54 -28.31 -17.87
C ARG A 149 8.55 -29.47 -17.84
N GLN A 150 9.51 -29.51 -18.76
CA GLN A 150 10.53 -30.56 -18.84
C GLN A 150 11.93 -29.94 -18.96
N PRO A 151 12.65 -29.74 -17.84
CA PRO A 151 13.91 -29.00 -17.82
C PRO A 151 15.04 -29.78 -18.50
N HIS A 152 15.15 -29.61 -19.83
CA HIS A 152 16.29 -30.03 -20.62
C HIS A 152 17.10 -28.80 -21.04
N GLY A 153 18.34 -28.68 -20.54
CA GLY A 153 19.25 -27.60 -20.91
C GLY A 153 19.92 -27.86 -22.26
N GLY A 154 20.06 -26.80 -23.08
CA GLY A 154 20.87 -26.82 -24.30
C GLY A 154 20.13 -27.05 -25.61
N ILE A 155 18.80 -26.86 -25.65
CA ILE A 155 17.99 -26.99 -26.88
C ILE A 155 17.72 -25.59 -27.46
N ASP A 156 18.04 -25.38 -28.74
CA ASP A 156 17.66 -24.17 -29.48
C ASP A 156 16.16 -24.22 -29.83
N LEU A 157 15.36 -23.49 -29.04
CA LEU A 157 13.91 -23.47 -29.17
C LEU A 157 13.43 -22.91 -30.52
N LYS A 158 14.22 -22.02 -31.15
CA LYS A 158 13.88 -21.49 -32.47
C LYS A 158 13.88 -22.61 -33.52
N GLN A 159 14.96 -23.40 -33.56
CA GLN A 159 15.11 -24.48 -34.53
C GLN A 159 14.06 -25.58 -34.32
N VAL A 160 13.70 -25.87 -33.07
CA VAL A 160 12.60 -26.78 -32.74
C VAL A 160 11.27 -26.24 -33.24
N THR A 161 11.02 -24.95 -33.06
CA THR A 161 9.77 -24.30 -33.51
C THR A 161 9.64 -24.35 -35.03
N GLU A 162 10.71 -24.04 -35.78
CA GLU A 162 10.71 -24.08 -37.25
C GLU A 162 10.41 -25.48 -37.80
N ASN A 163 10.93 -26.54 -37.17
CA ASN A 163 10.64 -27.91 -37.56
C ASN A 163 9.23 -28.36 -37.17
N ALA A 164 8.80 -28.04 -35.95
CA ALA A 164 7.46 -28.37 -35.47
C ALA A 164 6.36 -27.69 -36.31
N LEU A 165 6.59 -26.44 -36.75
CA LEU A 165 5.66 -25.66 -37.56
C LEU A 165 5.31 -26.33 -38.89
N LYS A 166 6.27 -27.03 -39.53
CA LYS A 166 6.05 -27.74 -40.81
C LYS A 166 4.99 -28.85 -40.73
N THR A 167 4.79 -29.39 -39.53
CA THR A 167 3.87 -30.52 -39.26
C THR A 167 2.72 -30.14 -38.33
N ALA A 168 2.61 -28.87 -37.93
CA ALA A 168 1.61 -28.41 -36.98
C ALA A 168 0.20 -28.47 -37.58
N ILE A 169 -0.75 -28.96 -36.81
CA ILE A 169 -2.17 -28.99 -37.19
C ILE A 169 -2.96 -28.14 -36.20
N VAL A 170 -3.81 -27.26 -36.71
CA VAL A 170 -4.73 -26.49 -35.88
C VAL A 170 -6.10 -27.17 -35.84
N GLN A 171 -6.71 -27.25 -34.67
CA GLN A 171 -8.07 -27.73 -34.46
C GLN A 171 -8.87 -26.71 -33.64
N THR A 172 -10.13 -26.49 -34.01
CA THR A 172 -11.04 -25.58 -33.28
C THR A 172 -12.23 -26.34 -32.71
N LEU A 173 -12.51 -26.14 -31.42
CA LEU A 173 -13.68 -26.70 -30.74
C LEU A 173 -14.77 -25.63 -30.63
N PRO A 174 -15.99 -25.86 -31.15
CA PRO A 174 -17.07 -24.90 -31.03
C PRO A 174 -17.54 -24.74 -29.56
N PRO A 175 -18.18 -23.62 -29.21
CA PRO A 175 -18.79 -23.40 -27.90
C PRO A 175 -19.73 -24.53 -27.48
N GLY A 176 -19.71 -24.89 -26.19
CA GLY A 176 -20.56 -25.95 -25.62
C GLY A 176 -19.85 -27.29 -25.43
N LYS A 177 -20.63 -28.37 -25.32
CA LYS A 177 -20.14 -29.73 -25.00
C LYS A 177 -19.76 -30.51 -26.25
N ASN A 178 -18.46 -30.72 -26.42
CA ASN A 178 -17.86 -31.45 -27.53
C ASN A 178 -17.55 -32.88 -27.10
N LYS A 179 -18.24 -33.87 -27.67
CA LYS A 179 -17.98 -35.30 -27.41
C LYS A 179 -16.97 -35.85 -28.41
N ILE A 180 -15.82 -36.30 -27.92
CA ILE A 180 -14.78 -36.93 -28.73
C ILE A 180 -14.94 -38.46 -28.61
N SER A 181 -15.73 -39.06 -29.50
CA SER A 181 -16.13 -40.48 -29.43
C SER A 181 -15.63 -41.35 -30.59
N ALA A 182 -15.41 -40.77 -31.79
CA ALA A 182 -14.91 -41.52 -32.94
C ALA A 182 -13.39 -41.82 -32.82
N ASP A 183 -12.95 -43.02 -33.20
CA ASP A 183 -11.51 -43.38 -33.23
C ASP A 183 -10.73 -42.61 -34.29
N ASP A 184 -11.39 -42.12 -35.35
CA ASP A 184 -10.80 -41.27 -36.40
C ASP A 184 -10.78 -39.76 -36.05
N HIS A 185 -11.05 -39.37 -34.79
CA HIS A 185 -11.05 -37.96 -34.43
C HIS A 185 -9.62 -37.39 -34.42
N PRO A 186 -9.32 -36.23 -35.07
CA PRO A 186 -7.96 -35.69 -35.16
C PRO A 186 -7.24 -35.52 -33.82
N LEU A 187 -8.01 -35.15 -32.78
CA LEU A 187 -7.50 -34.98 -31.42
C LEU A 187 -7.07 -36.29 -30.71
N LYS A 188 -7.42 -37.47 -31.25
CA LYS A 188 -7.02 -38.79 -30.70
C LYS A 188 -5.70 -39.32 -31.31
N ASP A 189 -5.03 -38.56 -32.17
CA ASP A 189 -3.73 -38.96 -32.73
C ASP A 189 -2.65 -39.04 -31.63
N GLU A 190 -2.29 -40.27 -31.20
CA GLU A 190 -1.28 -40.53 -30.16
C GLU A 190 0.12 -40.05 -30.55
N ASN A 191 0.37 -39.79 -31.84
CA ASN A 191 1.66 -39.27 -32.32
C ASN A 191 1.76 -37.74 -32.23
N ARG A 192 0.77 -37.07 -31.64
CA ARG A 192 0.73 -35.60 -31.51
C ARG A 192 0.53 -35.14 -30.09
N LEU A 193 1.27 -34.09 -29.73
CA LEU A 193 1.07 -33.30 -28.53
C LEU A 193 0.08 -32.17 -28.82
N TRP A 194 -1.10 -32.22 -28.20
CA TRP A 194 -2.12 -31.17 -28.30
C TRP A 194 -1.96 -30.15 -27.17
N LEU A 195 -1.77 -28.88 -27.55
CA LEU A 195 -1.67 -27.74 -26.63
C LEU A 195 -2.83 -26.77 -26.84
N VAL A 196 -3.36 -26.23 -25.74
CA VAL A 196 -4.40 -25.18 -25.78
C VAL A 196 -3.76 -23.86 -26.17
N SER A 197 -4.07 -23.35 -27.37
CA SER A 197 -3.50 -22.10 -27.87
C SER A 197 -4.21 -20.85 -27.34
N GLY A 198 -5.54 -20.91 -27.24
CA GLY A 198 -6.37 -19.77 -26.84
C GLY A 198 -7.83 -19.96 -27.26
N GLY A 199 -8.57 -18.86 -27.37
CA GLY A 199 -10.00 -18.83 -27.68
C GLY A 199 -10.85 -19.10 -26.43
N GLY A 200 -12.02 -19.70 -26.62
CA GLY A 200 -12.94 -19.98 -25.52
C GLY A 200 -12.34 -20.89 -24.45
N LYS A 201 -12.57 -20.55 -23.18
CA LYS A 201 -12.07 -21.32 -22.03
C LYS A 201 -12.60 -22.76 -22.03
N ILE A 202 -11.69 -23.73 -22.08
CA ILE A 202 -11.99 -25.15 -21.91
C ILE A 202 -12.01 -25.47 -20.40
N THR A 203 -13.06 -26.15 -19.94
CA THR A 203 -13.19 -26.55 -18.54
C THR A 203 -12.00 -27.45 -18.14
N ASP A 204 -11.34 -27.14 -17.02
CA ASP A 204 -10.14 -27.81 -16.46
C ASP A 204 -8.80 -27.63 -17.21
N TYR A 205 -8.77 -26.90 -18.34
CA TYR A 205 -7.54 -26.65 -19.11
C TYR A 205 -7.26 -25.16 -19.28
N SER A 206 -6.07 -24.70 -18.85
CA SER A 206 -5.58 -23.34 -19.07
C SER A 206 -4.83 -23.22 -20.40
N ILE A 207 -4.62 -21.98 -20.88
CA ILE A 207 -3.81 -21.72 -22.08
C ILE A 207 -2.38 -22.24 -21.88
N GLY A 208 -1.83 -22.92 -22.89
CA GLY A 208 -0.54 -23.61 -22.84
C GLY A 208 -0.56 -24.96 -22.12
N SER A 209 -1.73 -25.43 -21.62
CA SER A 209 -1.85 -26.79 -21.06
C SER A 209 -1.94 -27.87 -22.14
N ARG A 210 -1.46 -29.07 -21.79
CA ARG A 210 -1.56 -30.28 -22.61
C ARG A 210 -2.98 -30.84 -22.50
N LEU A 211 -3.57 -31.19 -23.63
CA LEU A 211 -4.89 -31.82 -23.68
C LEU A 211 -4.72 -33.35 -23.63
N GLU A 212 -5.12 -33.95 -22.51
CA GLU A 212 -5.08 -35.41 -22.31
C GLU A 212 -6.45 -36.01 -22.66
N ILE A 213 -6.52 -36.82 -23.72
CA ILE A 213 -7.79 -37.39 -24.22
C ILE A 213 -7.83 -38.89 -23.92
N SER A 214 -8.80 -39.30 -23.12
CA SER A 214 -9.14 -40.71 -22.86
C SER A 214 -10.19 -41.24 -23.85
N THR A 215 -10.43 -42.57 -23.87
CA THR A 215 -11.26 -43.29 -24.86
C THR A 215 -12.64 -42.67 -25.12
N GLU A 216 -13.27 -42.05 -24.11
CA GLU A 216 -14.46 -41.19 -24.24
C GLU A 216 -14.29 -39.91 -23.40
N THR A 217 -13.90 -38.80 -24.03
CA THR A 217 -13.72 -37.50 -23.33
C THR A 217 -14.73 -36.48 -23.86
N THR A 218 -15.43 -35.80 -22.94
CA THR A 218 -16.31 -34.67 -23.28
C THR A 218 -15.65 -33.38 -22.81
N LEU A 219 -15.34 -32.48 -23.74
CA LEU A 219 -14.74 -31.17 -23.44
C LEU A 219 -15.83 -30.09 -23.51
N GLU A 220 -15.94 -29.27 -22.47
CA GLU A 220 -16.91 -28.17 -22.40
C GLU A 220 -16.20 -26.82 -22.54
N VAL A 221 -16.54 -26.08 -23.60
CA VAL A 221 -16.07 -24.71 -23.88
C VAL A 221 -17.11 -23.72 -23.34
N GLN A 222 -16.72 -22.90 -22.36
CA GLN A 222 -17.64 -22.08 -21.55
C GLN A 222 -18.05 -20.74 -22.19
N GLU A 223 -17.29 -20.24 -23.16
CA GLU A 223 -17.44 -18.90 -23.74
C GLU A 223 -18.08 -18.93 -25.12
N GLU A 224 -18.55 -17.76 -25.62
CA GLU A 224 -19.17 -17.63 -26.96
C GLU A 224 -18.17 -17.82 -28.12
N GLN A 225 -16.86 -17.89 -27.84
CA GLN A 225 -15.80 -18.11 -28.82
C GLN A 225 -15.37 -19.59 -28.86
N ALA A 226 -14.97 -20.07 -30.05
CA ALA A 226 -14.41 -21.41 -30.21
C ALA A 226 -13.03 -21.51 -29.52
N ALA A 227 -12.71 -22.66 -28.94
CA ALA A 227 -11.39 -22.92 -28.38
C ALA A 227 -10.42 -23.37 -29.49
N ARG A 228 -9.20 -22.86 -29.49
CA ARG A 228 -8.16 -23.13 -30.50
C ARG A 228 -7.07 -24.02 -29.92
N LEU A 229 -6.80 -25.13 -30.58
CA LEU A 229 -5.83 -26.16 -30.19
C LEU A 229 -4.78 -26.33 -31.29
N ILE A 230 -3.52 -26.55 -30.90
CA ILE A 230 -2.45 -26.87 -31.85
C ILE A 230 -1.84 -28.22 -31.49
N GLY A 231 -1.76 -29.09 -32.49
CA GLY A 231 -1.13 -30.40 -32.42
C GLY A 231 0.25 -30.39 -33.06
N PHE A 232 1.29 -30.64 -32.27
CA PHE A 232 2.67 -30.81 -32.74
C PHE A 232 3.04 -32.28 -32.81
N GLU A 233 3.73 -32.71 -33.85
CA GLU A 233 4.16 -34.11 -33.97
C GLU A 233 5.24 -34.45 -32.93
N THR A 234 5.00 -35.48 -32.12
CA THR A 234 5.87 -35.85 -31.00
C THR A 234 7.27 -36.27 -31.48
N SER A 235 7.40 -36.74 -32.73
CA SER A 235 8.68 -37.11 -33.36
C SER A 235 9.62 -35.92 -33.55
N GLN A 236 9.09 -34.69 -33.68
CA GLN A 236 9.85 -33.46 -33.92
C GLN A 236 10.27 -32.76 -32.62
N LEU A 237 9.77 -33.20 -31.46
CA LEU A 237 10.02 -32.58 -30.15
C LEU A 237 11.15 -33.30 -29.40
N PRO A 238 12.34 -32.68 -29.24
CA PRO A 238 13.53 -33.37 -28.73
C PRO A 238 13.41 -33.92 -27.31
N TRP A 239 12.56 -33.30 -26.47
CA TRP A 239 12.31 -33.72 -25.10
C TRP A 239 11.33 -34.89 -24.97
N LEU A 240 10.53 -35.16 -26.00
CA LEU A 240 9.62 -36.33 -26.04
C LEU A 240 10.21 -37.50 -26.84
N ASN A 241 11.13 -37.24 -27.76
CA ASN A 241 11.86 -38.26 -28.51
C ASN A 241 13.38 -37.99 -28.52
N PRO A 242 14.18 -38.67 -27.68
CA PRO A 242 15.63 -38.46 -27.62
C PRO A 242 16.38 -38.83 -28.91
N HIS A 243 15.76 -39.54 -29.85
CA HIS A 243 16.35 -39.78 -31.19
C HIS A 243 16.25 -38.57 -32.14
N ALA A 244 15.39 -37.57 -31.85
CA ALA A 244 15.23 -36.37 -32.68
C ALA A 244 16.46 -35.42 -32.62
N LEU A 245 17.28 -35.53 -31.56
CA LEU A 245 18.55 -34.80 -31.41
C LEU A 245 19.56 -35.13 -32.53
N ALA A 246 19.56 -36.34 -33.07
CA ALA A 246 20.51 -36.78 -34.10
C ALA A 246 20.24 -36.20 -35.50
N THR A 247 19.02 -35.69 -35.74
CA THR A 247 18.63 -35.05 -37.00
C THR A 247 18.86 -33.54 -37.03
N LEU A 248 19.10 -32.90 -35.88
CA LEU A 248 19.32 -31.44 -35.78
C LEU A 248 20.76 -31.02 -36.12
N GLU A 249 21.71 -31.96 -36.20
CA GLU A 249 23.14 -31.67 -36.43
C GLU A 249 23.58 -31.57 -37.91
N LYS A 250 22.66 -31.61 -38.89
CA LYS A 250 23.04 -31.46 -40.30
C LYS A 250 22.04 -30.65 -41.09
N GLU A 251 22.27 -29.34 -41.12
CA GLU A 251 22.20 -28.51 -42.33
C GLU A 251 22.70 -27.08 -41.98
N PRO A 252 23.79 -26.58 -42.58
CA PRO A 252 24.05 -25.15 -42.59
C PRO A 252 23.08 -24.53 -43.60
N SER A 253 22.01 -23.91 -43.14
CA SER A 253 21.21 -23.03 -43.98
C SER A 253 21.99 -21.75 -44.27
N THR A 254 22.86 -21.82 -45.27
CA THR A 254 23.20 -20.65 -46.08
C THR A 254 21.97 -20.25 -46.88
N GLU A 255 21.06 -19.49 -46.26
CA GLU A 255 20.19 -18.60 -47.01
C GLU A 255 21.00 -17.36 -47.35
N THR A 256 21.66 -17.41 -48.51
CA THR A 256 21.91 -16.22 -49.31
C THR A 256 20.55 -15.58 -49.59
N ALA A 257 20.21 -14.54 -48.83
CA ALA A 257 19.17 -13.62 -49.27
C ALA A 257 19.67 -12.99 -50.57
N GLU A 258 19.09 -13.41 -51.69
CA GLU A 258 19.18 -12.70 -52.95
C GLU A 258 18.77 -11.25 -52.67
N GLU A 259 19.67 -10.31 -52.97
CA GLU A 259 19.35 -8.88 -53.06
C GLU A 259 18.41 -8.69 -54.25
N GLU A 260 17.12 -8.99 -54.06
CA GLU A 260 16.09 -8.37 -54.87
C GLU A 260 15.96 -6.91 -54.42
N VAL A 261 16.41 -6.03 -55.30
CA VAL A 261 16.32 -4.58 -55.18
C VAL A 261 14.85 -4.18 -55.01
N SER A 262 14.42 -3.95 -53.77
CA SER A 262 13.18 -3.23 -53.50
C SER A 262 13.27 -1.83 -54.12
N PRO A 263 12.24 -1.39 -54.86
CA PRO A 263 12.28 -0.12 -55.57
C PRO A 263 12.42 1.05 -54.59
N ALA A 264 13.23 2.04 -54.97
CA ALA A 264 13.37 3.28 -54.21
C ALA A 264 12.00 3.93 -53.99
N ILE A 265 11.76 4.34 -52.73
CA ILE A 265 10.56 5.05 -52.25
C ILE A 265 10.19 6.15 -53.24
N ALA A 266 9.06 5.97 -53.93
CA ALA A 266 8.55 7.00 -54.82
C ALA A 266 7.91 8.12 -54.00
N GLU A 267 8.56 9.28 -53.94
CA GLU A 267 7.98 10.51 -53.37
C GLU A 267 6.69 10.88 -54.13
N GLY A 268 5.57 10.93 -53.41
CA GLY A 268 4.28 11.24 -54.05
C GLY A 268 3.05 11.37 -53.16
N MET A 269 3.11 11.05 -51.86
CA MET A 269 2.00 11.30 -50.93
C MET A 269 2.54 11.41 -49.49
N GLU A 270 2.04 12.37 -48.70
CA GLU A 270 2.35 12.48 -47.26
C GLU A 270 1.62 11.33 -46.53
N ILE A 271 2.26 10.17 -46.41
CA ILE A 271 1.79 9.07 -45.55
C ILE A 271 2.05 9.48 -44.10
N PRO A 272 1.04 9.49 -43.21
CA PRO A 272 1.23 9.86 -41.81
C PRO A 272 2.15 8.87 -41.09
N GLU A 273 3.01 9.39 -40.21
CA GLU A 273 3.82 8.55 -39.32
C GLU A 273 2.91 7.79 -38.34
N ALA A 274 3.22 6.52 -38.11
CA ALA A 274 2.56 5.71 -37.11
C ALA A 274 2.76 6.32 -35.71
N PRO A 275 1.74 6.32 -34.84
CA PRO A 275 1.85 6.87 -33.49
C PRO A 275 2.95 6.15 -32.69
N SER A 276 3.68 6.91 -31.85
CA SER A 276 4.74 6.38 -31.00
C SER A 276 4.23 5.49 -29.85
N VAL A 277 2.92 5.54 -29.57
CA VAL A 277 2.25 4.72 -28.57
C VAL A 277 1.31 3.76 -29.31
N ILE A 278 1.55 2.45 -29.16
CA ILE A 278 0.66 1.43 -29.74
C ILE A 278 -0.64 1.40 -28.94
N PRO A 279 -1.81 1.65 -29.56
CA PRO A 279 -3.10 1.54 -28.90
C PRO A 279 -3.42 0.07 -28.57
N GLY A 280 -3.72 -0.20 -27.30
CA GLY A 280 -4.06 -1.53 -26.76
C GLY A 280 -4.92 -1.38 -25.50
N THR A 281 -5.70 -2.40 -25.15
CA THR A 281 -6.44 -2.44 -23.88
C THR A 281 -5.47 -2.78 -22.75
N ASP A 282 -5.32 -1.89 -21.76
CA ASP A 282 -4.56 -2.13 -20.53
C ASP A 282 -5.26 -3.15 -19.58
N ASP A 283 -6.42 -3.69 -19.98
CA ASP A 283 -7.38 -4.43 -19.13
C ASP A 283 -7.33 -5.97 -19.29
N TYR A 284 -6.29 -6.58 -19.88
CA TYR A 284 -6.13 -8.04 -19.82
C TYR A 284 -5.41 -8.44 -18.53
N GLU A 285 -6.19 -8.74 -17.48
CA GLU A 285 -5.70 -9.34 -16.24
C GLU A 285 -5.20 -10.77 -16.51
N GLN A 286 -3.91 -10.91 -16.82
CA GLN A 286 -3.17 -12.13 -16.48
C GLN A 286 -2.43 -11.88 -15.17
N GLU A 287 -2.61 -12.81 -14.22
CA GLU A 287 -1.81 -12.92 -13.01
C GLU A 287 -0.34 -13.15 -13.40
N GLY A 288 0.39 -12.05 -13.55
CA GLY A 288 1.79 -12.00 -13.93
C GLY A 288 2.19 -10.54 -14.07
N GLU A 289 3.22 -10.13 -13.34
CA GLU A 289 3.63 -8.73 -13.13
C GLU A 289 3.57 -7.86 -14.41
N THR A 290 2.67 -6.89 -14.43
CA THR A 290 2.60 -5.83 -15.44
C THR A 290 3.92 -5.05 -15.51
N ILE A 291 4.63 -5.13 -16.64
CA ILE A 291 5.67 -4.15 -17.01
C ILE A 291 4.96 -2.90 -17.54
N GLY A 292 4.38 -2.12 -16.63
CA GLY A 292 4.01 -0.74 -16.93
C GLY A 292 5.28 0.06 -17.22
N ILE A 293 5.24 0.98 -18.18
CA ILE A 293 6.26 2.03 -18.37
C ILE A 293 6.54 2.64 -16.99
N LYS A 294 7.71 2.34 -16.40
CA LYS A 294 8.07 2.83 -15.06
C LYS A 294 8.17 4.35 -15.12
N LYS A 295 7.11 5.03 -14.71
CA LYS A 295 7.12 6.48 -14.49
C LYS A 295 8.03 6.76 -13.31
N TYR A 296 9.27 7.20 -13.58
CA TYR A 296 10.15 7.65 -12.51
C TYR A 296 9.63 8.98 -11.93
N PRO A 297 9.50 9.07 -10.59
CA PRO A 297 9.01 10.27 -9.95
C PRO A 297 10.02 11.41 -10.10
N HIS A 298 9.54 12.58 -10.55
CA HIS A 298 10.33 13.81 -10.55
C HIS A 298 9.69 14.87 -9.67
N VAL A 299 10.51 15.50 -8.82
CA VAL A 299 10.09 16.63 -7.99
C VAL A 299 11.00 17.81 -8.29
N ARG A 300 10.43 18.87 -8.85
CA ARG A 300 11.16 20.14 -9.03
C ARG A 300 11.43 20.81 -7.68
N PRO A 301 12.67 21.27 -7.42
CA PRO A 301 12.99 22.00 -6.20
C PRO A 301 12.22 23.33 -6.16
N ARG A 302 11.81 23.75 -4.95
CA ARG A 302 11.04 25.00 -4.75
C ARG A 302 11.89 26.28 -4.82
N GLY A 303 13.21 26.12 -4.84
CA GLY A 303 14.20 27.19 -4.88
C GLY A 303 15.53 26.65 -5.39
N ASN A 304 16.52 27.54 -5.59
CA ASN A 304 17.81 27.15 -6.19
C ASN A 304 18.90 26.78 -5.15
N THR A 305 18.52 26.65 -3.88
CA THR A 305 19.46 26.32 -2.80
C THR A 305 19.84 24.83 -2.82
N THR A 306 21.04 24.48 -2.34
CA THR A 306 21.47 23.07 -2.17
C THR A 306 20.53 22.29 -1.25
N LEU A 307 19.94 22.96 -0.25
CA LEU A 307 18.93 22.39 0.63
C LEU A 307 17.66 22.00 -0.12
N ASP A 308 17.14 22.86 -0.99
CA ASP A 308 15.91 22.59 -1.74
C ASP A 308 16.11 21.46 -2.75
N ARG A 309 17.31 21.37 -3.35
CA ARG A 309 17.71 20.29 -4.27
C ARG A 309 17.85 18.95 -3.56
N ALA A 310 18.57 18.91 -2.42
CA ALA A 310 18.69 17.71 -1.61
C ALA A 310 17.31 17.25 -1.09
N PHE A 311 16.48 18.19 -0.63
CA PHE A 311 15.12 17.89 -0.17
C PHE A 311 14.23 17.30 -1.26
N ALA A 312 14.30 17.84 -2.48
CA ALA A 312 13.61 17.29 -3.64
C ALA A 312 14.11 15.89 -3.99
N CYS A 313 15.41 15.62 -3.87
CA CYS A 313 15.98 14.28 -4.06
C CYS A 313 15.39 13.25 -3.08
N PHE A 314 15.35 13.54 -1.78
CA PHE A 314 14.71 12.64 -0.82
C PHE A 314 13.19 12.52 -1.05
N GLN A 315 12.54 13.56 -1.57
CA GLN A 315 11.12 13.49 -1.92
C GLN A 315 10.87 12.58 -3.13
N MET A 316 11.76 12.61 -4.12
CA MET A 316 11.73 11.70 -5.27
C MET A 316 11.98 10.24 -4.84
N LEU A 317 12.95 9.99 -3.96
CA LEU A 317 13.15 8.67 -3.34
C LEU A 317 11.89 8.21 -2.60
N SER A 318 11.26 9.11 -1.86
CA SER A 318 10.04 8.82 -1.12
C SER A 318 8.89 8.40 -2.03
N GLN A 319 8.74 9.07 -3.17
CA GLN A 319 7.73 8.72 -4.17
C GLN A 319 8.06 7.41 -4.89
N TYR A 320 9.33 7.12 -5.14
CA TYR A 320 9.76 5.89 -5.81
C TYR A 320 9.45 4.66 -4.97
N PHE A 321 9.85 4.67 -3.69
CA PHE A 321 9.56 3.58 -2.76
C PHE A 321 8.16 3.65 -2.14
N GLN A 322 7.34 4.63 -2.54
CA GLN A 322 6.02 4.91 -1.95
C GLN A 322 6.05 5.05 -0.42
N VAL A 323 7.15 5.56 0.14
CA VAL A 323 7.30 5.75 1.59
C VAL A 323 6.77 7.11 2.05
N PRO A 324 6.26 7.24 3.30
CA PRO A 324 5.76 8.50 3.83
C PRO A 324 6.85 9.55 4.00
N PHE A 325 6.74 10.64 3.22
CA PHE A 325 7.71 11.72 3.26
C PHE A 325 7.48 12.70 4.43
N ARG A 326 8.20 12.52 5.54
CA ARG A 326 8.15 13.42 6.71
C ARG A 326 8.89 14.75 6.46
N LYS A 327 8.25 15.64 5.71
CA LYS A 327 8.82 16.90 5.21
C LYS A 327 9.63 17.69 6.25
N GLU A 328 9.11 17.94 7.45
CA GLU A 328 9.86 18.78 8.41
C GLU A 328 11.01 18.08 9.10
N VAL A 329 10.91 16.76 9.33
CA VAL A 329 12.00 16.01 9.97
C VAL A 329 13.19 16.00 9.03
N ILE A 330 12.94 15.64 7.77
CA ILE A 330 13.96 15.60 6.72
C ILE A 330 14.51 17.00 6.46
N LYS A 331 13.64 18.01 6.35
CA LYS A 331 14.08 19.41 6.18
C LYS A 331 14.91 19.90 7.35
N ARG A 332 14.54 19.59 8.60
CA ARG A 332 15.29 19.99 9.80
C ARG A 332 16.67 19.32 9.84
N VAL A 333 16.73 18.01 9.59
CA VAL A 333 18.00 17.26 9.56
C VAL A 333 18.90 17.78 8.45
N LEU A 334 18.37 17.99 7.25
CA LEU A 334 19.11 18.60 6.14
C LEU A 334 19.60 20.01 6.48
N THR A 335 18.76 20.85 7.11
CA THR A 335 19.15 22.21 7.51
C THR A 335 20.27 22.20 8.55
N ASP A 336 20.22 21.31 9.54
CA ASP A 336 21.25 21.25 10.59
C ASP A 336 22.58 20.71 10.04
N GLN A 337 22.53 19.76 9.11
CA GLN A 337 23.72 19.22 8.44
C GLN A 337 24.35 20.23 7.48
N LEU A 338 23.55 20.87 6.61
CA LEU A 338 24.03 21.89 5.66
C LEU A 338 24.57 23.16 6.34
N ARG A 339 24.17 23.42 7.60
CA ARG A 339 24.78 24.47 8.43
C ARG A 339 26.15 24.11 8.98
N ARG A 340 26.43 22.82 9.16
CA ARG A 340 27.71 22.31 9.69
C ARG A 340 28.71 21.98 8.58
N SER A 341 28.21 21.56 7.42
CA SER A 341 29.00 21.24 6.23
C SER A 341 28.31 21.82 5.00
N GLU A 342 29.00 22.62 4.18
CA GLU A 342 28.41 23.28 3.00
C GLU A 342 27.85 22.27 1.97
N THR A 343 28.34 21.02 1.99
CA THR A 343 27.91 19.92 1.11
C THR A 343 27.30 18.76 1.89
N LEU A 344 26.33 18.03 1.29
CA LEU A 344 25.79 16.81 1.88
C LEU A 344 26.65 15.59 1.51
N SER A 345 27.15 14.87 2.52
CA SER A 345 27.90 13.63 2.28
C SER A 345 26.96 12.42 2.13
N LEU A 346 27.36 11.42 1.33
CA LEU A 346 26.59 10.19 1.14
C LEU A 346 26.35 9.39 2.44
N PRO A 347 27.28 9.33 3.42
CA PRO A 347 26.99 8.72 4.72
C PRO A 347 25.84 9.42 5.47
N VAL A 348 25.79 10.76 5.43
CA VAL A 348 24.69 11.53 6.03
C VAL A 348 23.39 11.31 5.26
N ALA A 349 23.46 11.23 3.94
CA ALA A 349 22.32 10.84 3.12
C ALA A 349 21.81 9.44 3.48
N GLY A 350 22.72 8.49 3.74
CA GLY A 350 22.47 7.15 4.28
C GLY A 350 21.62 7.17 5.55
N ALA A 351 22.04 7.96 6.53
CA ALA A 351 21.28 8.13 7.78
C ALA A 351 19.88 8.73 7.55
N ILE A 352 19.72 9.62 6.57
CA ILE A 352 18.41 10.21 6.22
C ILE A 352 17.53 9.18 5.50
N THR A 353 18.08 8.35 4.62
CA THR A 353 17.35 7.23 4.00
C THR A 353 16.93 6.17 5.01
N GLU A 354 17.75 5.87 6.03
CA GLU A 354 17.33 4.99 7.12
C GLU A 354 16.18 5.58 7.94
N LEU A 355 16.14 6.91 8.11
CA LEU A 355 14.98 7.59 8.74
C LEU A 355 13.69 7.47 7.91
N LEU A 356 13.79 7.21 6.60
CA LEU A 356 12.65 6.91 5.73
C LEU A 356 12.20 5.45 5.81
N GLY A 357 12.92 4.60 6.56
CA GLY A 357 12.65 3.16 6.67
C GLY A 357 13.40 2.30 5.63
N LEU A 358 14.24 2.91 4.78
CA LEU A 358 15.00 2.21 3.75
C LEU A 358 16.33 1.69 4.32
N LYS A 359 16.76 0.52 3.88
CA LYS A 359 18.12 0.03 4.16
C LYS A 359 19.07 0.72 3.18
N ALA A 360 20.14 1.30 3.72
CA ALA A 360 21.11 2.04 2.93
C ALA A 360 22.49 1.41 3.08
N GLN A 361 23.10 0.98 1.96
CA GLN A 361 24.44 0.42 1.97
C GLN A 361 25.40 1.29 1.14
N LEU A 362 26.36 1.89 1.81
CA LEU A 362 27.39 2.71 1.16
C LEU A 362 28.46 1.81 0.54
N THR A 363 28.67 1.91 -0.76
CA THR A 363 29.70 1.17 -1.49
C THR A 363 30.48 2.09 -2.42
N LYS A 364 31.74 1.72 -2.71
CA LYS A 364 32.57 2.42 -3.69
C LYS A 364 32.80 1.47 -4.86
N ILE A 365 32.40 1.88 -6.06
CA ILE A 365 32.55 1.05 -7.26
C ILE A 365 33.17 1.86 -8.42
N PRO A 366 33.91 1.21 -9.32
CA PRO A 366 34.32 1.84 -10.57
C PRO A 366 33.12 2.01 -11.51
N THR A 367 33.18 3.01 -12.38
CA THR A 367 32.07 3.38 -13.30
C THR A 367 31.68 2.24 -14.23
N LYS A 368 32.66 1.42 -14.63
CA LYS A 368 32.45 0.21 -15.45
C LYS A 368 31.55 -0.85 -14.81
N SER A 369 31.34 -0.79 -13.49
CA SER A 369 30.50 -1.74 -12.76
C SER A 369 29.06 -1.25 -12.55
N ILE A 370 28.72 -0.03 -12.98
CA ILE A 370 27.37 0.53 -12.85
C ILE A 370 26.29 -0.26 -13.60
N PRO A 371 26.54 -0.84 -14.79
CA PRO A 371 25.53 -1.70 -15.43
C PRO A 371 25.16 -2.95 -14.60
N ARG A 372 25.99 -3.32 -13.63
CA ARG A 372 25.83 -4.54 -12.81
C ARG A 372 25.21 -4.32 -11.44
N ILE A 373 24.96 -3.06 -11.04
CA ILE A 373 24.30 -2.79 -9.77
C ILE A 373 22.78 -2.89 -9.91
N THR A 374 22.11 -3.26 -8.83
CA THR A 374 20.65 -3.27 -8.72
C THR A 374 20.17 -1.89 -8.26
N PRO A 375 19.63 -1.03 -9.15
CA PRO A 375 19.04 0.25 -8.76
C PRO A 375 17.73 0.04 -7.96
N PRO A 376 17.26 1.03 -7.20
CA PRO A 376 17.72 2.42 -7.19
C PRO A 376 18.92 2.67 -6.27
N ALA A 377 19.80 3.59 -6.69
CA ALA A 377 20.94 4.04 -5.89
C ALA A 377 20.96 5.56 -5.78
N LEU A 378 21.38 6.09 -4.63
CA LEU A 378 21.64 7.51 -4.47
C LEU A 378 23.12 7.78 -4.74
N ILE A 379 23.39 8.68 -5.68
CA ILE A 379 24.74 9.06 -6.09
C ILE A 379 24.96 10.56 -5.87
N ARG A 380 26.24 10.93 -5.74
CA ARG A 380 26.64 12.33 -5.85
C ARG A 380 26.83 12.67 -7.32
N TRP A 381 26.16 13.72 -7.79
CA TRP A 381 26.20 14.20 -9.15
C TRP A 381 26.70 15.66 -9.12
N GLY A 382 28.01 15.85 -9.29
CA GLY A 382 28.67 17.14 -9.04
C GLY A 382 28.56 17.59 -7.58
N GLU A 383 27.88 18.72 -7.36
CA GLU A 383 27.59 19.29 -6.03
C GLU A 383 26.22 18.82 -5.45
N ASP A 384 25.39 18.16 -6.26
CA ASP A 384 24.04 17.73 -5.88
C ASP A 384 23.94 16.22 -5.67
N LEU A 385 22.79 15.80 -5.15
CA LEU A 385 22.39 14.39 -5.10
C LEU A 385 21.48 14.07 -6.30
N ALA A 386 21.68 12.88 -6.88
CA ALA A 386 20.83 12.33 -7.92
C ALA A 386 20.46 10.87 -7.60
N ILE A 387 19.34 10.42 -8.14
CA ILE A 387 18.88 9.04 -8.00
C ILE A 387 19.17 8.32 -9.30
N LEU A 388 19.92 7.24 -9.24
CA LEU A 388 20.02 6.27 -10.32
C LEU A 388 18.79 5.37 -10.24
N TYR A 389 17.87 5.52 -11.20
CA TYR A 389 16.64 4.75 -11.26
C TYR A 389 16.81 3.44 -12.02
N GLU A 390 17.54 3.48 -13.13
CA GLU A 390 17.87 2.31 -13.94
C GLU A 390 19.28 2.41 -14.49
N SER A 391 19.86 1.24 -14.71
CA SER A 391 21.21 1.09 -15.25
C SER A 391 21.23 -0.13 -16.15
N ASN A 392 21.67 0.04 -17.39
CA ASN A 392 21.84 -1.04 -18.34
C ASN A 392 23.20 -0.87 -19.07
N ASP A 393 23.54 -1.81 -19.96
CA ASP A 393 24.86 -1.83 -20.62
C ASP A 393 25.09 -0.67 -21.62
N ARG A 394 24.07 0.16 -21.91
CA ARG A 394 24.17 1.26 -22.88
C ARG A 394 23.92 2.63 -22.26
N GLU A 395 22.99 2.71 -21.32
CA GLU A 395 22.47 3.94 -20.75
C GLU A 395 22.10 3.79 -19.26
N VAL A 396 22.02 4.94 -18.59
CA VAL A 396 21.61 5.08 -17.20
C VAL A 396 20.52 6.13 -17.11
N VAL A 397 19.49 5.83 -16.32
CA VAL A 397 18.37 6.74 -16.08
C VAL A 397 18.56 7.42 -14.74
N LEU A 398 18.73 8.74 -14.75
CA LEU A 398 19.02 9.56 -13.58
C LEU A 398 17.85 10.51 -13.27
N GLY A 399 17.37 10.47 -12.04
CA GLY A 399 16.51 11.50 -11.45
C GLY A 399 17.35 12.63 -10.86
N ILE A 400 17.55 13.70 -11.63
CA ILE A 400 18.26 14.90 -11.19
C ILE A 400 17.23 15.97 -10.79
N PRO A 401 17.23 16.47 -9.55
CA PRO A 401 16.23 17.44 -9.09
C PRO A 401 16.11 18.69 -9.99
N ALA A 402 17.26 19.21 -10.47
CA ALA A 402 17.31 20.42 -11.28
C ALA A 402 16.94 20.19 -12.76
N GLU A 403 17.33 19.05 -13.33
CA GLU A 403 17.24 18.81 -14.79
C GLU A 403 16.04 17.98 -15.20
N GLY A 404 15.51 17.11 -14.33
CA GLY A 404 14.48 16.15 -14.71
C GLY A 404 14.92 14.72 -14.50
N VAL A 405 14.13 13.80 -15.04
CA VAL A 405 14.59 12.44 -15.32
C VAL A 405 15.32 12.51 -16.65
N VAL A 406 16.62 12.24 -16.65
CA VAL A 406 17.48 12.28 -17.83
C VAL A 406 18.07 10.91 -18.09
N THR A 407 18.14 10.54 -19.36
CA THR A 407 18.82 9.32 -19.80
C THR A 407 20.18 9.72 -20.34
N LYS A 408 21.23 9.06 -19.87
CA LYS A 408 22.62 9.35 -20.24
C LYS A 408 23.32 8.08 -20.70
N THR A 409 24.15 8.18 -21.72
CA THR A 409 25.03 7.07 -22.13
C THR A 409 26.09 6.83 -21.04
N ILE A 410 26.65 5.62 -20.96
CA ILE A 410 27.71 5.31 -19.97
C ILE A 410 28.92 6.24 -20.14
N ALA A 411 29.26 6.61 -21.38
CA ALA A 411 30.35 7.53 -21.67
C ALA A 411 30.07 8.95 -21.11
N GLU A 412 28.87 9.50 -21.34
CA GLU A 412 28.46 10.79 -20.77
C GLU A 412 28.37 10.76 -19.24
N PHE A 413 28.00 9.60 -18.70
CA PHE A 413 27.96 9.40 -17.26
C PHE A 413 29.38 9.43 -16.64
N GLU A 414 30.35 8.79 -17.29
CA GLU A 414 31.74 8.74 -16.86
C GLU A 414 32.41 10.12 -16.86
N GLU A 415 32.08 10.99 -17.81
CA GLU A 415 32.58 12.38 -17.84
C GLU A 415 32.20 13.19 -16.60
N THR A 416 31.01 12.94 -16.04
CA THR A 416 30.48 13.71 -14.90
C THR A 416 30.76 13.04 -13.55
N TRP A 417 30.69 11.71 -13.49
CA TRP A 417 30.87 10.94 -12.25
C TRP A 417 32.33 10.55 -11.97
N GLY A 418 33.20 10.59 -12.99
CA GLY A 418 34.62 10.20 -12.93
C GLY A 418 34.84 8.69 -13.12
N GLU A 419 36.08 8.22 -12.91
CA GLU A 419 36.46 6.80 -13.09
C GLU A 419 35.91 5.85 -11.98
N GLY A 420 35.38 6.42 -10.89
CA GLY A 420 34.72 5.66 -9.83
C GLY A 420 34.31 6.51 -8.63
N GLY A 421 33.11 6.24 -8.11
CA GLY A 421 32.48 7.03 -7.05
C GLY A 421 31.95 6.18 -5.89
N GLN A 422 31.59 6.88 -4.81
CA GLN A 422 30.74 6.29 -3.78
C GLN A 422 29.29 6.37 -4.24
N LEU A 423 28.52 5.31 -3.98
CA LEU A 423 27.07 5.27 -4.15
C LEU A 423 26.43 4.62 -2.94
N LEU A 424 25.16 4.94 -2.74
CA LEU A 424 24.35 4.40 -1.66
C LEU A 424 23.27 3.52 -2.29
N LEU A 425 23.41 2.21 -2.17
CA LEU A 425 22.39 1.25 -2.59
C LEU A 425 21.21 1.33 -1.61
N LEU A 426 20.00 1.39 -2.16
CA LEU A 426 18.78 1.55 -1.38
C LEU A 426 17.86 0.37 -1.61
N GLU A 427 17.43 -0.26 -0.52
CA GLU A 427 16.48 -1.37 -0.55
C GLU A 427 15.31 -1.07 0.40
N ALA A 428 14.10 -1.37 -0.05
CA ALA A 428 12.95 -1.44 0.85
C ALA A 428 13.12 -2.68 1.75
N THR A 429 12.86 -2.50 3.04
CA THR A 429 12.80 -3.57 4.05
C THR A 429 11.35 -3.94 4.35
N LYS A 430 11.12 -5.08 5.00
CA LYS A 430 9.78 -5.46 5.50
C LYS A 430 9.15 -4.41 6.44
N GLU A 431 9.99 -3.65 7.16
CA GLU A 431 9.54 -2.58 8.06
C GLU A 431 9.31 -1.24 7.33
N THR A 432 9.49 -1.18 6.00
CA THR A 432 9.36 0.06 5.22
C THR A 432 7.88 0.46 5.11
N PRO A 433 7.47 1.61 5.65
CA PRO A 433 6.07 2.03 5.63
C PRO A 433 5.64 2.41 4.21
N GLN A 434 4.48 1.94 3.75
CA GLN A 434 3.92 2.31 2.43
C GLN A 434 2.81 3.35 2.61
N GLN A 435 2.81 4.42 1.82
CA GLN A 435 1.73 5.42 1.82
C GLN A 435 0.42 4.82 1.29
N ARG A 436 -0.42 4.31 2.19
CA ARG A 436 -1.74 3.75 1.87
C ARG A 436 -2.88 4.63 2.39
N PHE A 437 -2.63 5.47 3.39
CA PHE A 437 -3.66 6.21 4.10
C PHE A 437 -3.85 7.65 3.57
N GLY A 438 -5.05 7.89 3.01
CA GLY A 438 -5.55 9.21 2.62
C GLY A 438 -7.07 9.29 2.79
N ILE A 439 -7.69 10.37 2.31
CA ILE A 439 -9.17 10.54 2.40
C ILE A 439 -9.90 9.39 1.67
N GLN A 440 -9.26 8.81 0.65
CA GLN A 440 -9.78 7.66 -0.10
C GLN A 440 -10.01 6.43 0.79
N TRP A 441 -9.24 6.26 1.88
CA TRP A 441 -9.40 5.17 2.82
C TRP A 441 -10.77 5.18 3.52
N PHE A 442 -11.39 6.37 3.68
CA PHE A 442 -12.69 6.55 4.33
C PHE A 442 -13.87 6.26 3.39
N VAL A 443 -13.65 6.35 2.07
CA VAL A 443 -14.69 6.16 1.03
C VAL A 443 -15.42 4.82 1.14
N PRO A 444 -14.78 3.65 1.29
CA PRO A 444 -15.50 2.38 1.42
C PRO A 444 -16.42 2.34 2.64
N TYR A 445 -16.04 2.96 3.76
CA TYR A 445 -16.87 3.04 4.96
C TYR A 445 -18.07 3.96 4.77
N LEU A 446 -17.90 5.08 4.05
CA LEU A 446 -19.01 5.96 3.65
C LEU A 446 -19.97 5.27 2.67
N LYS A 447 -19.45 4.50 1.70
CA LYS A 447 -20.26 3.75 0.72
C LYS A 447 -21.23 2.77 1.37
N ARG A 448 -20.85 2.13 2.49
CA ARG A 448 -21.72 1.22 3.24
C ARG A 448 -23.02 1.89 3.71
N PHE A 449 -22.95 3.17 4.06
CA PHE A 449 -24.10 3.95 4.55
C PHE A 449 -24.70 4.88 3.48
N ARG A 450 -24.45 4.60 2.19
CA ARG A 450 -24.94 5.44 1.08
C ARG A 450 -26.46 5.68 1.11
N GLY A 451 -27.25 4.69 1.51
CA GLY A 451 -28.71 4.82 1.57
C GLY A 451 -29.15 5.91 2.55
N THR A 452 -28.58 5.91 3.75
CA THR A 452 -28.90 6.92 4.77
C THR A 452 -28.34 8.29 4.43
N LEU A 453 -27.14 8.36 3.82
CA LEU A 453 -26.59 9.62 3.31
C LEU A 453 -27.45 10.23 2.18
N ILE A 454 -27.98 9.40 1.28
CA ILE A 454 -28.95 9.84 0.26
C ILE A 454 -30.25 10.33 0.92
N LEU A 455 -30.73 9.66 1.97
CA LEU A 455 -31.90 10.12 2.71
C LEU A 455 -31.65 11.51 3.35
N VAL A 456 -30.47 11.73 3.94
CA VAL A 456 -30.07 13.04 4.48
C VAL A 456 -29.97 14.09 3.36
N PHE A 457 -29.50 13.71 2.18
CA PHE A 457 -29.46 14.56 0.99
C PHE A 457 -30.86 14.99 0.56
N ILE A 458 -31.79 14.04 0.45
CA ILE A 458 -33.19 14.29 0.09
C ILE A 458 -33.87 15.14 1.17
N ALA A 459 -33.66 14.85 2.45
CA ALA A 459 -34.20 15.67 3.53
C ALA A 459 -33.65 17.11 3.48
N SER A 460 -32.36 17.28 3.16
CA SER A 460 -31.74 18.61 2.95
C SER A 460 -32.38 19.34 1.77
N PHE A 461 -32.68 18.63 0.67
CA PHE A 461 -33.41 19.17 -0.48
C PHE A 461 -34.74 19.78 -0.06
N PHE A 462 -35.57 19.01 0.66
CA PHE A 462 -36.87 19.50 1.09
C PHE A 462 -36.77 20.65 2.09
N VAL A 463 -35.89 20.56 3.09
CA VAL A 463 -35.67 21.65 4.06
C VAL A 463 -35.34 22.96 3.35
N GLN A 464 -34.43 22.91 2.37
CA GLN A 464 -34.00 24.10 1.64
C GLN A 464 -35.04 24.60 0.64
N LEU A 465 -35.79 23.70 0.00
CA LEU A 465 -36.92 24.06 -0.85
C LEU A 465 -38.02 24.78 -0.05
N PHE A 466 -38.38 24.28 1.14
CA PHE A 466 -39.32 24.97 2.02
C PHE A 466 -38.75 26.29 2.56
N GLY A 467 -37.43 26.39 2.72
CA GLY A 467 -36.75 27.64 3.05
C GLY A 467 -37.01 28.78 2.07
N LEU A 468 -37.31 28.50 0.79
CA LEU A 468 -37.70 29.52 -0.21
C LEU A 468 -39.10 30.07 0.01
N ALA A 469 -39.98 29.35 0.71
CA ALA A 469 -41.32 29.85 0.96
C ALA A 469 -41.29 31.11 1.82
N ASN A 470 -40.33 31.23 2.74
CA ASN A 470 -40.19 32.40 3.61
C ASN A 470 -39.98 33.73 2.82
N PRO A 471 -38.93 33.89 1.98
CA PRO A 471 -38.75 35.12 1.21
C PRO A 471 -39.89 35.42 0.24
N LEU A 472 -40.47 34.39 -0.40
CA LEU A 472 -41.59 34.56 -1.34
C LEU A 472 -42.87 35.04 -0.63
N MET A 473 -43.17 34.49 0.55
CA MET A 473 -44.35 34.91 1.32
C MET A 473 -44.17 36.32 1.88
N ILE A 474 -42.98 36.67 2.35
CA ILE A 474 -42.67 38.05 2.77
C ILE A 474 -42.86 39.03 1.61
N GLN A 475 -42.42 38.68 0.40
CA GLN A 475 -42.70 39.48 -0.79
C GLN A 475 -44.19 39.71 -1.01
N VAL A 476 -45.00 38.65 -0.98
CA VAL A 476 -46.46 38.75 -1.18
C VAL A 476 -47.11 39.59 -0.10
N ILE A 477 -46.69 39.45 1.16
CA ILE A 477 -47.17 40.27 2.27
C ILE A 477 -46.89 41.75 2.00
N ILE A 478 -45.68 42.10 1.57
CA ILE A 478 -45.30 43.49 1.33
C ILE A 478 -46.00 44.06 0.10
N ASP A 479 -45.94 43.36 -1.03
CA ASP A 479 -46.42 43.89 -2.31
C ASP A 479 -47.94 43.86 -2.46
N LYS A 480 -48.62 42.87 -1.86
CA LYS A 480 -50.09 42.73 -1.98
C LYS A 480 -50.82 43.09 -0.70
N VAL A 481 -50.40 42.57 0.45
CA VAL A 481 -51.20 42.70 1.68
C VAL A 481 -51.07 44.07 2.34
N ILE A 482 -49.85 44.61 2.42
CA ILE A 482 -49.59 45.94 2.99
C ILE A 482 -50.13 47.03 2.05
N VAL A 483 -49.94 46.88 0.74
CA VAL A 483 -50.42 47.86 -0.26
C VAL A 483 -51.95 47.88 -0.37
N GLN A 484 -52.62 46.71 -0.29
CA GLN A 484 -54.09 46.60 -0.40
C GLN A 484 -54.81 46.65 0.95
N ASN A 485 -54.09 46.85 2.06
CA ASN A 485 -54.61 46.96 3.42
C ASN A 485 -55.62 45.83 3.81
N SER A 486 -55.27 44.58 3.55
CA SER A 486 -56.15 43.41 3.74
C SER A 486 -55.75 42.54 4.95
N PRO A 487 -56.19 42.87 6.18
CA PRO A 487 -55.73 42.19 7.41
C PRO A 487 -56.05 40.69 7.48
N ASP A 488 -57.14 40.25 6.85
CA ASP A 488 -57.51 38.82 6.82
C ASP A 488 -56.49 37.99 6.04
N THR A 489 -56.00 38.50 4.90
CA THR A 489 -54.96 37.83 4.13
C THR A 489 -53.62 37.79 4.87
N LEU A 490 -53.31 38.81 5.67
CA LEU A 490 -52.12 38.82 6.53
C LEU A 490 -52.12 37.67 7.53
N ASN A 491 -53.26 37.45 8.20
CA ASN A 491 -53.41 36.38 9.20
C ASN A 491 -53.30 35.00 8.56
N VAL A 492 -53.87 34.79 7.37
CA VAL A 492 -53.77 33.52 6.64
C VAL A 492 -52.34 33.24 6.20
N LEU A 493 -51.66 34.22 5.58
CA LEU A 493 -50.25 34.06 5.17
C LEU A 493 -49.31 33.90 6.38
N GLY A 494 -49.58 34.61 7.48
CA GLY A 494 -48.84 34.46 8.74
C GLY A 494 -49.02 33.07 9.35
N GLY A 495 -50.24 32.54 9.36
CA GLY A 495 -50.52 31.17 9.79
C GLY A 495 -49.82 30.13 8.91
N PHE A 496 -49.84 30.33 7.59
CA PHE A 496 -49.13 29.46 6.63
C PHE A 496 -47.61 29.48 6.83
N LEU A 497 -47.01 30.65 7.04
CA LEU A 497 -45.58 30.79 7.39
C LEU A 497 -45.23 30.06 8.67
N LEU A 498 -46.09 30.12 9.70
CA LEU A 498 -45.89 29.42 10.95
C LEU A 498 -45.94 27.88 10.76
N VAL A 499 -46.87 27.38 9.95
CA VAL A 499 -46.95 25.95 9.60
C VAL A 499 -45.69 25.49 8.85
N ILE A 500 -45.22 26.25 7.86
CA ILE A 500 -43.98 25.95 7.13
C ILE A 500 -42.79 25.95 8.09
N ALA A 501 -42.67 26.94 8.97
CA ALA A 501 -41.57 27.03 9.92
C ALA A 501 -41.53 25.83 10.89
N ILE A 502 -42.69 25.37 11.37
CA ILE A 502 -42.78 24.15 12.20
C ILE A 502 -42.36 22.92 11.38
N PHE A 503 -42.82 22.80 10.14
CA PHE A 503 -42.48 21.67 9.27
C PHE A 503 -40.98 21.64 8.93
N GLU A 504 -40.39 22.79 8.61
CA GLU A 504 -38.95 22.96 8.40
C GLU A 504 -38.17 22.55 9.65
N ALA A 505 -38.61 22.98 10.85
CA ALA A 505 -37.97 22.63 12.10
C ALA A 505 -38.01 21.11 12.36
N VAL A 506 -39.15 20.46 12.11
CA VAL A 506 -39.31 19.00 12.26
C VAL A 506 -38.41 18.26 11.26
N LEU A 507 -38.45 18.63 9.97
CA LEU A 507 -37.59 18.02 8.94
C LEU A 507 -36.11 18.22 9.22
N SER A 508 -35.70 19.42 9.64
CA SER A 508 -34.31 19.72 9.99
C SER A 508 -33.85 18.89 11.19
N THR A 509 -34.73 18.69 12.19
CA THR A 509 -34.46 17.84 13.34
C THR A 509 -34.30 16.37 12.94
N LEU A 510 -35.24 15.83 12.16
CA LEU A 510 -35.17 14.45 11.65
C LEU A 510 -33.93 14.21 10.80
N ARG A 511 -33.64 15.14 9.88
CA ARG A 511 -32.42 15.13 9.07
C ARG A 511 -31.17 15.07 9.95
N THR A 512 -31.10 15.94 10.96
CA THR A 512 -29.95 16.02 11.87
C THR A 512 -29.81 14.74 12.69
N TYR A 513 -30.92 14.19 13.17
CA TYR A 513 -30.93 12.92 13.91
C TYR A 513 -30.40 11.76 13.06
N ILE A 514 -30.95 11.58 11.86
CA ILE A 514 -30.52 10.53 10.91
C ILE A 514 -29.04 10.69 10.56
N PHE A 515 -28.60 11.93 10.35
CA PHE A 515 -27.20 12.25 10.08
C PHE A 515 -26.29 11.87 11.25
N VAL A 516 -26.60 12.31 12.47
CA VAL A 516 -25.81 12.02 13.68
C VAL A 516 -25.77 10.52 14.00
N ASP A 517 -26.88 9.79 13.87
CA ASP A 517 -26.88 8.32 14.07
C ASP A 517 -25.97 7.62 13.06
N THR A 518 -26.07 7.98 11.77
CA THR A 518 -25.23 7.40 10.71
C THR A 518 -23.75 7.67 10.97
N THR A 519 -23.44 8.92 11.31
CA THR A 519 -22.10 9.36 11.71
C THR A 519 -21.57 8.52 12.88
N ASN A 520 -22.30 8.41 13.99
CA ASN A 520 -21.86 7.66 15.16
C ASN A 520 -21.57 6.16 14.86
N ARG A 521 -22.32 5.56 13.92
CA ARG A 521 -22.06 4.18 13.47
C ARG A 521 -20.79 4.06 12.64
N ILE A 522 -20.56 4.99 11.72
CA ILE A 522 -19.31 5.10 10.97
C ILE A 522 -18.14 5.25 11.95
N ASP A 523 -18.31 6.12 12.93
CA ASP A 523 -17.32 6.47 13.95
C ASP A 523 -16.87 5.28 14.79
N MET A 524 -17.81 4.47 15.28
CA MET A 524 -17.52 3.24 16.04
C MET A 524 -16.72 2.24 15.20
N SER A 525 -17.08 2.06 13.92
CA SER A 525 -16.42 1.09 13.03
C SER A 525 -14.99 1.49 12.65
N LEU A 526 -14.75 2.80 12.48
CA LEU A 526 -13.44 3.37 12.20
C LEU A 526 -12.53 3.29 13.43
N GLY A 527 -13.07 3.68 14.59
CA GLY A 527 -12.37 3.63 15.86
C GLY A 527 -11.88 2.22 16.19
N SER A 528 -12.76 1.22 16.10
CA SER A 528 -12.40 -0.16 16.39
C SER A 528 -11.30 -0.69 15.46
N LYS A 529 -11.35 -0.36 14.16
CA LYS A 529 -10.36 -0.82 13.19
C LYS A 529 -8.98 -0.19 13.38
N ILE A 530 -8.92 1.08 13.78
CA ILE A 530 -7.64 1.73 14.09
C ILE A 530 -7.04 1.16 15.38
N ILE A 531 -7.85 0.86 16.38
CA ILE A 531 -7.37 0.19 17.60
C ILE A 531 -6.90 -1.23 17.30
N ASP A 532 -7.67 -2.01 16.53
CA ASP A 532 -7.27 -3.37 16.10
C ASP A 532 -5.95 -3.32 15.31
N HIS A 533 -5.78 -2.37 14.40
CA HIS A 533 -4.53 -2.18 13.68
C HIS A 533 -3.38 -1.76 14.61
N LEU A 534 -3.61 -0.81 15.53
CA LEU A 534 -2.60 -0.38 16.51
C LEU A 534 -2.10 -1.56 17.34
N LEU A 535 -2.99 -2.45 17.81
CA LEU A 535 -2.64 -3.62 18.61
C LEU A 535 -1.87 -4.69 17.84
N ARG A 536 -1.93 -4.67 16.50
CA ARG A 536 -1.18 -5.57 15.61
C ARG A 536 0.16 -4.98 15.16
N LEU A 537 0.54 -3.78 15.60
CA LEU A 537 1.85 -3.22 15.26
C LEU A 537 2.98 -3.94 16.02
N PRO A 538 4.19 -4.06 15.42
CA PRO A 538 5.31 -4.72 16.06
C PRO A 538 5.79 -3.99 17.32
N LEU A 539 6.35 -4.72 18.28
CA LEU A 539 6.80 -4.17 19.58
C LEU A 539 7.77 -2.98 19.44
N ARG A 540 8.66 -3.02 18.44
CA ARG A 540 9.60 -1.93 18.08
C ARG A 540 8.92 -0.59 17.85
N TYR A 541 7.67 -0.59 17.38
CA TYR A 541 6.88 0.62 17.13
C TYR A 541 6.57 1.36 18.44
N PHE A 542 6.29 0.61 19.51
CA PHE A 542 5.92 1.13 20.83
C PHE A 542 7.13 1.55 21.66
N GLU A 543 8.24 0.82 21.60
CA GLU A 543 9.45 1.18 22.37
C GLU A 543 10.08 2.51 21.93
N LYS A 544 9.89 2.90 20.66
CA LYS A 544 10.41 4.16 20.10
C LYS A 544 9.58 5.39 20.46
N ARG A 545 8.34 5.24 20.95
CA ARG A 545 7.37 6.34 21.08
C ARG A 545 6.76 6.41 22.49
N PRO A 546 6.74 7.59 23.13
CA PRO A 546 6.03 7.76 24.40
C PRO A 546 4.53 7.49 24.26
N VAL A 547 3.93 6.90 25.29
CA VAL A 547 2.49 6.56 25.34
C VAL A 547 1.62 7.80 25.12
N GLY A 548 2.00 8.96 25.68
CA GLY A 548 1.27 10.23 25.50
C GLY A 548 1.25 10.72 24.04
N GLU A 549 2.31 10.45 23.28
CA GLU A 549 2.34 10.77 21.84
C GLU A 549 1.37 9.88 21.06
N LEU A 550 1.37 8.57 21.34
CA LEU A 550 0.47 7.61 20.71
C LEU A 550 -1.00 7.92 21.02
N SER A 551 -1.32 8.22 22.29
CA SER A 551 -2.66 8.64 22.71
C SER A 551 -3.11 9.92 21.99
N SER A 552 -2.22 10.91 21.88
CA SER A 552 -2.52 12.14 21.15
C SER A 552 -2.80 11.88 19.67
N ARG A 553 -2.13 10.90 19.04
CA ARG A 553 -2.35 10.53 17.63
C ARG A 553 -3.65 9.76 17.43
N VAL A 554 -4.01 8.86 18.35
CA VAL A 554 -5.33 8.21 18.32
C VAL A 554 -6.44 9.25 18.46
N ASN A 555 -6.25 10.27 19.30
CA ASN A 555 -7.20 11.39 19.41
C ASN A 555 -7.30 12.25 18.13
N GLU A 556 -6.33 12.21 17.21
CA GLU A 556 -6.46 12.87 15.91
C GLU A 556 -7.57 12.22 15.06
N LEU A 557 -7.89 10.94 15.28
CA LEU A 557 -9.02 10.27 14.64
C LEU A 557 -10.33 11.00 14.91
N GLU A 558 -10.57 11.41 16.15
CA GLU A 558 -11.76 12.17 16.54
C GLU A 558 -11.91 13.44 15.71
N ARG A 559 -10.81 14.14 15.44
CA ARG A 559 -10.82 15.37 14.63
C ARG A 559 -11.10 15.11 13.16
N ILE A 560 -10.49 14.07 12.61
CA ILE A 560 -10.72 13.66 11.21
C ILE A 560 -12.17 13.27 11.03
N ARG A 561 -12.69 12.51 11.99
CA ARG A 561 -14.05 12.06 12.07
C ARG A 561 -15.02 13.25 12.14
N GLN A 562 -14.88 14.13 13.13
CA GLN A 562 -15.68 15.35 13.26
C GLN A 562 -15.68 16.22 11.99
N PHE A 563 -14.61 16.22 11.21
CA PHE A 563 -14.59 16.89 9.91
C PHE A 563 -15.41 16.14 8.85
N LEU A 564 -15.16 14.84 8.66
CA LEU A 564 -15.83 14.03 7.64
C LEU A 564 -17.33 13.86 7.93
N THR A 565 -17.68 13.77 9.20
CA THR A 565 -19.02 13.41 9.67
C THR A 565 -19.76 14.57 10.35
N GLY A 566 -19.14 15.75 10.43
CA GLY A 566 -19.73 16.98 10.94
C GLY A 566 -20.23 17.93 9.86
N THR A 567 -19.98 19.23 10.05
CA THR A 567 -20.55 20.31 9.22
C THR A 567 -20.07 20.33 7.78
N ALA A 568 -19.00 19.60 7.43
CA ALA A 568 -18.45 19.60 6.08
C ALA A 568 -19.46 19.07 5.05
N LEU A 569 -20.09 17.93 5.33
CA LEU A 569 -21.06 17.36 4.42
C LEU A 569 -22.25 18.31 4.24
N THR A 570 -22.82 18.83 5.33
CA THR A 570 -23.97 19.74 5.27
C THR A 570 -23.66 21.02 4.50
N VAL A 571 -22.46 21.59 4.65
CA VAL A 571 -22.07 22.80 3.93
C VAL A 571 -21.80 22.51 2.45
N VAL A 572 -21.26 21.35 2.10
CA VAL A 572 -21.16 20.93 0.69
C VAL A 572 -22.56 20.79 0.08
N LEU A 573 -23.51 20.19 0.81
CA LEU A 573 -24.91 20.11 0.37
C LEU A 573 -25.52 21.49 0.18
N ASP A 574 -25.45 22.36 1.19
CA ASP A 574 -25.94 23.75 1.11
C ASP A 574 -25.28 24.53 -0.05
N SER A 575 -24.02 24.24 -0.38
CA SER A 575 -23.30 24.85 -1.51
C SER A 575 -23.82 24.36 -2.86
N ILE A 576 -24.13 23.07 -3.00
CA ILE A 576 -24.75 22.52 -4.22
C ILE A 576 -26.11 23.21 -4.47
N PHE A 577 -26.91 23.38 -3.41
CA PHE A 577 -28.19 24.07 -3.51
C PHE A 577 -28.09 25.57 -3.72
N SER A 578 -26.97 26.19 -3.37
CA SER A 578 -26.73 27.60 -3.67
C SER A 578 -26.85 27.86 -5.18
N VAL A 579 -26.62 26.87 -6.04
CA VAL A 579 -26.88 26.95 -7.49
C VAL A 579 -28.37 27.21 -7.79
N VAL A 580 -29.28 26.53 -7.08
CA VAL A 580 -30.73 26.74 -7.23
C VAL A 580 -31.12 28.15 -6.78
N TYR A 581 -30.58 28.62 -5.65
CA TYR A 581 -30.82 29.98 -5.18
C TYR A 581 -30.25 31.04 -6.13
N ILE A 582 -29.06 30.81 -6.71
CA ILE A 582 -28.48 31.69 -7.73
C ILE A 582 -29.39 31.73 -8.97
N ALA A 583 -29.91 30.58 -9.41
CA ALA A 583 -30.86 30.54 -10.53
C ALA A 583 -32.12 31.36 -10.24
N VAL A 584 -32.70 31.23 -9.04
CA VAL A 584 -33.83 32.06 -8.61
C VAL A 584 -33.45 33.55 -8.59
N MET A 585 -32.26 33.90 -8.07
CA MET A 585 -31.79 35.30 -8.04
C MET A 585 -31.63 35.89 -9.45
N LEU A 586 -31.11 35.11 -10.42
CA LEU A 586 -30.97 35.53 -11.82
C LEU A 586 -32.33 35.85 -12.45
N ILE A 587 -33.38 35.11 -12.09
CA ILE A 587 -34.75 35.36 -12.55
C ILE A 587 -35.28 36.69 -11.99
N TYR A 588 -34.93 37.05 -10.75
CA TYR A 588 -35.35 38.33 -10.16
C TYR A 588 -34.61 39.53 -10.77
N SER A 589 -33.27 39.48 -10.81
CA SER A 589 -32.44 40.51 -11.43
C SER A 589 -31.02 40.01 -11.61
N TRP A 590 -30.57 39.92 -12.85
CA TRP A 590 -29.20 39.54 -13.18
C TRP A 590 -28.17 40.57 -12.66
N GLN A 591 -28.52 41.86 -12.63
CA GLN A 591 -27.65 42.95 -12.18
C GLN A 591 -27.36 42.86 -10.67
N LEU A 592 -28.40 42.67 -9.86
CA LEU A 592 -28.25 42.46 -8.42
C LEU A 592 -27.53 41.16 -8.11
N THR A 593 -27.76 40.13 -8.92
CA THR A 593 -27.10 38.83 -8.79
C THR A 593 -25.60 38.95 -9.04
N LEU A 594 -25.19 39.67 -10.08
CA LEU A 594 -23.79 39.96 -10.35
C LEU A 594 -23.14 40.73 -9.18
N ALA A 595 -23.84 41.73 -8.63
CA ALA A 595 -23.36 42.51 -7.49
C ALA A 595 -23.18 41.66 -6.22
N ALA A 596 -24.10 40.72 -5.95
CA ALA A 596 -23.98 39.77 -4.84
C ALA A 596 -22.83 38.77 -5.05
N LEU A 597 -22.70 38.23 -6.28
CA LEU A 597 -21.66 37.26 -6.64
C LEU A 597 -20.26 37.88 -6.71
N ALA A 598 -20.14 39.17 -7.03
CA ALA A 598 -18.85 39.87 -7.16
C ALA A 598 -18.01 39.85 -5.87
N VAL A 599 -18.63 39.64 -4.71
CA VAL A 599 -17.94 39.52 -3.42
C VAL A 599 -17.30 38.13 -3.23
N ILE A 600 -17.75 37.10 -3.95
CA ILE A 600 -17.24 35.73 -3.81
C ILE A 600 -15.76 35.61 -4.23
N PRO A 601 -15.32 36.11 -5.41
CA PRO A 601 -13.90 36.07 -5.77
C PRO A 601 -13.00 36.79 -4.76
N LEU A 602 -13.48 37.88 -4.18
CA LEU A 602 -12.75 38.65 -3.16
C LEU A 602 -12.62 37.85 -1.86
N LEU A 603 -13.68 37.15 -1.45
CA LEU A 603 -13.65 36.22 -0.32
C LEU A 603 -12.69 35.05 -0.58
N MET A 604 -12.72 34.46 -1.78
CA MET A 604 -11.79 33.38 -2.15
C MET A 604 -10.34 33.87 -2.08
N GLY A 605 -10.03 35.03 -2.65
CA GLY A 605 -8.69 35.63 -2.59
C GLY A 605 -8.20 35.85 -1.16
N LEU A 606 -9.07 36.33 -0.27
CA LEU A 606 -8.79 36.47 1.15
C LEU A 606 -8.45 35.11 1.80
N THR A 607 -9.24 34.08 1.51
CA THR A 607 -9.00 32.72 2.04
C THR A 607 -7.67 32.16 1.56
N PHE A 608 -7.36 32.26 0.27
CA PHE A 608 -6.08 31.80 -0.30
C PHE A 608 -4.89 32.51 0.33
N PHE A 609 -5.00 33.80 0.63
CA PHE A 609 -3.94 34.59 1.27
C PHE A 609 -3.66 34.19 2.73
N PHE A 610 -4.72 34.03 3.55
CA PHE A 610 -4.57 33.71 4.97
C PHE A 610 -4.27 32.23 5.25
N SER A 611 -4.75 31.35 4.39
CA SER A 611 -4.66 29.89 4.54
C SER A 611 -3.24 29.35 4.85
N PRO A 612 -2.18 29.65 4.08
CA PRO A 612 -0.85 29.08 4.34
C PRO A 612 -0.29 29.51 5.71
N THR A 613 -0.58 30.74 6.13
CA THR A 613 -0.17 31.29 7.42
C THR A 613 -0.90 30.60 8.57
N ILE A 614 -2.22 30.44 8.48
CA ILE A 614 -3.03 29.73 9.47
C ILE A 614 -2.51 28.29 9.61
N ARG A 615 -2.28 27.58 8.50
CA ARG A 615 -1.76 26.21 8.50
C ARG A 615 -0.42 26.09 9.23
N ARG A 616 0.53 26.99 8.96
CA ARG A 616 1.85 27.01 9.64
C ARG A 616 1.72 27.26 11.15
N GLN A 617 0.84 28.18 11.54
CA GLN A 617 0.60 28.50 12.95
C GLN A 617 -0.11 27.36 13.69
N LEU A 618 -1.08 26.70 13.04
CA LEU A 618 -1.79 25.54 13.58
C LEU A 618 -0.82 24.37 13.86
N ARG A 619 0.08 24.10 12.91
CA ARG A 619 1.15 23.12 13.08
C ARG A 619 2.03 23.44 14.29
N THR A 620 2.49 24.68 14.39
CA THR A 620 3.33 25.14 15.50
C THR A 620 2.60 24.99 16.84
N LYS A 621 1.32 25.38 16.91
CA LYS A 621 0.46 25.20 18.09
C LYS A 621 0.39 23.72 18.49
N ALA A 622 0.19 22.82 17.53
CA ALA A 622 0.08 21.39 17.78
C ALA A 622 1.41 20.76 18.27
N GLU A 623 2.55 21.15 17.70
CA GLU A 623 3.88 20.72 18.17
C GLU A 623 4.17 21.17 19.60
N ARG A 624 3.82 22.42 19.96
CA ARG A 624 3.96 22.93 21.32
C ARG A 624 3.00 22.27 22.31
N ASN A 625 1.81 21.88 21.87
CA ASN A 625 0.86 21.12 22.69
C ASN A 625 1.43 19.73 23.03
N ALA A 626 1.92 19.00 22.03
CA ALA A 626 2.51 17.67 22.24
C ALA A 626 3.69 17.69 23.21
N ALA A 627 4.58 18.68 23.11
CA ALA A 627 5.69 18.84 24.05
C ALA A 627 5.23 19.14 25.49
N THR A 628 4.22 19.99 25.65
CA THR A 628 3.64 20.31 26.97
C THR A 628 2.97 19.08 27.60
N GLN A 629 2.20 18.33 26.82
CA GLN A 629 1.52 17.11 27.29
C GLN A 629 2.52 16.00 27.63
N SER A 630 3.55 15.80 26.80
CA SER A 630 4.59 14.79 27.05
C SER A 630 5.32 15.05 28.37
N HIS A 631 5.70 16.30 28.64
CA HIS A 631 6.32 16.68 29.91
C HIS A 631 5.37 16.51 31.11
N LEU A 632 4.07 16.77 30.93
CA LEU A 632 3.10 16.53 31.99
C LEU A 632 3.00 15.04 32.34
N VAL A 633 2.91 14.18 31.33
CA VAL A 633 2.91 12.72 31.52
C VAL A 633 4.20 12.26 32.19
N GLU A 634 5.36 12.74 31.75
CA GLU A 634 6.66 12.43 32.38
C GLU A 634 6.70 12.81 33.87
N VAL A 635 6.26 14.02 34.23
CA VAL A 635 6.21 14.49 35.62
C VAL A 635 5.23 13.67 36.47
N LEU A 636 4.06 13.33 35.92
CA LEU A 636 3.04 12.56 36.64
C LEU A 636 3.44 11.09 36.80
N SER A 637 4.00 10.46 35.76
CA SER A 637 4.54 9.09 35.83
C SER A 637 5.75 9.01 36.76
N GLY A 638 6.58 10.06 36.81
CA GLY A 638 7.73 10.19 37.70
C GLY A 638 7.44 10.91 39.02
N ILE A 639 6.17 11.00 39.46
CA ILE A 639 5.79 11.87 40.59
C ILE A 639 6.53 11.52 41.88
N GLN A 640 6.81 10.24 42.11
CA GLN A 640 7.58 9.78 43.26
C GLN A 640 8.99 10.36 43.25
N THR A 641 9.68 10.34 42.11
CA THR A 641 11.01 10.95 41.95
C THR A 641 10.94 12.46 42.13
N VAL A 642 9.92 13.12 41.57
CA VAL A 642 9.72 14.57 41.70
C VAL A 642 9.56 14.99 43.17
N LYS A 643 8.77 14.23 43.92
CA LYS A 643 8.54 14.40 45.37
C LYS A 643 9.80 14.08 46.18
N ALA A 644 10.41 12.92 45.95
CA ALA A 644 11.58 12.45 46.69
C ALA A 644 12.82 13.35 46.50
N GLN A 645 12.99 13.92 45.31
CA GLN A 645 14.09 14.83 45.01
C GLN A 645 13.73 16.32 45.22
N ASN A 646 12.51 16.62 45.67
CA ASN A 646 12.01 17.99 45.91
C ASN A 646 12.18 18.93 44.67
N ILE A 647 11.95 18.41 43.46
CA ILE A 647 12.09 19.17 42.20
C ILE A 647 10.76 19.70 41.65
N GLU A 648 9.73 19.78 42.50
CA GLU A 648 8.37 20.22 42.14
C GLU A 648 8.35 21.61 41.51
N LEU A 649 9.04 22.58 42.11
CA LEU A 649 9.08 23.95 41.64
C LEU A 649 9.76 24.06 40.27
N ARG A 650 10.86 23.32 40.07
CA ARG A 650 11.59 23.25 38.80
C ARG A 650 10.72 22.63 37.71
N SER A 651 10.02 21.54 38.03
CA SER A 651 9.10 20.86 37.13
C SER A 651 7.92 21.76 36.74
N ARG A 652 7.38 22.51 37.72
CA ARG A 652 6.32 23.50 37.49
C ARG A 652 6.78 24.63 36.57
N TRP A 653 7.94 25.23 36.81
CA TRP A 653 8.47 26.30 35.97
C TRP A 653 8.73 25.83 34.55
N ARG A 654 9.28 24.61 34.39
CA ARG A 654 9.49 24.03 33.05
C ARG A 654 8.17 23.81 32.31
N TRP A 655 7.16 23.28 32.99
CA TRP A 655 5.82 23.14 32.42
C TRP A 655 5.21 24.51 32.06
N GLN A 656 5.33 25.52 32.94
CA GLN A 656 4.85 26.88 32.67
C GLN A 656 5.53 27.52 31.45
N GLU A 657 6.83 27.28 31.26
CA GLU A 657 7.56 27.74 30.08
C GLU A 657 7.02 27.09 28.79
N LEU A 658 6.84 25.77 28.79
CA LEU A 658 6.28 25.03 27.66
C LEU A 658 4.84 25.48 27.36
N TYR A 659 4.03 25.62 28.40
CA TYR A 659 2.65 26.08 28.32
C TYR A 659 2.57 27.51 27.78
N SER A 660 3.44 28.43 28.22
CA SER A 660 3.52 29.79 27.68
C SER A 660 3.84 29.82 26.18
N ARG A 661 4.75 28.95 25.72
CA ARG A 661 5.05 28.78 24.29
C ARG A 661 3.84 28.24 23.50
N TYR A 662 3.08 27.32 24.09
CA TYR A 662 1.83 26.81 23.51
C TYR A 662 0.76 27.91 23.43
N VAL A 663 0.52 28.64 24.52
CA VAL A 663 -0.47 29.73 24.61
C VAL A 663 -0.12 30.85 23.63
N SER A 664 1.15 31.28 23.55
CA SER A 664 1.57 32.32 22.60
C SER A 664 1.43 31.89 21.14
N ALA A 665 1.72 30.62 20.81
CA ALA A 665 1.45 30.08 19.47
C ALA A 665 -0.06 30.02 19.18
N GLY A 666 -0.87 29.62 20.16
CA GLY A 666 -2.32 29.61 20.07
C GLY A 666 -2.91 31.00 19.88
N PHE A 667 -2.41 32.00 20.61
CA PHE A 667 -2.84 33.39 20.50
C PHE A 667 -2.60 33.96 19.09
N ARG A 668 -1.40 33.73 18.52
CA ARG A 668 -1.11 34.15 17.14
C ARG A 668 -2.09 33.53 16.13
N ASN A 669 -2.41 32.26 16.29
CA ASN A 669 -3.40 31.55 15.47
C ASN A 669 -4.79 32.17 15.61
N VAL A 670 -5.26 32.41 16.84
CA VAL A 670 -6.56 33.03 17.10
C VAL A 670 -6.64 34.44 16.50
N VAL A 671 -5.59 35.26 16.67
CA VAL A 671 -5.54 36.61 16.09
C VAL A 671 -5.62 36.55 14.56
N THR A 672 -4.80 35.70 13.93
CA THR A 672 -4.78 35.54 12.47
C THR A 672 -6.14 35.07 11.93
N SER A 673 -6.73 34.05 12.58
CA SER A 673 -8.05 33.54 12.20
C SER A 673 -9.17 34.56 12.43
N THR A 674 -9.10 35.35 13.52
CA THR A 674 -10.06 36.42 13.80
C THR A 674 -9.98 37.55 12.78
N ILE A 675 -8.79 37.92 12.33
CA ILE A 675 -8.61 38.92 11.27
C ILE A 675 -9.21 38.41 9.95
N SER A 676 -8.96 37.15 9.59
CA SER A 676 -9.53 36.52 8.40
C SER A 676 -11.06 36.45 8.44
N SER A 677 -11.64 36.01 9.57
CA SER A 677 -13.10 35.92 9.73
C SER A 677 -13.77 37.30 9.80
N SER A 678 -13.16 38.28 10.49
CA SER A 678 -13.67 39.65 10.55
C SER A 678 -13.63 40.34 9.19
N SER A 679 -12.56 40.13 8.41
CA SER A 679 -12.45 40.62 7.03
C SER A 679 -13.53 39.99 6.14
N SER A 680 -13.76 38.68 6.26
CA SER A 680 -14.84 37.99 5.54
C SER A 680 -16.24 38.52 5.90
N ASN A 681 -16.48 38.76 7.20
CA ASN A 681 -17.74 39.34 7.69
C ASN A 681 -17.92 40.80 7.23
N PHE A 682 -16.86 41.59 7.16
CA PHE A 682 -16.90 42.94 6.63
C PHE A 682 -17.31 42.94 5.16
N LEU A 683 -16.70 42.06 4.34
CA LEU A 683 -17.06 41.90 2.93
C LEU A 683 -18.50 41.41 2.77
N ASN A 684 -18.98 40.50 3.62
CA ASN A 684 -20.38 40.06 3.61
C ASN A 684 -21.36 41.21 3.92
N LYS A 685 -21.08 42.01 4.96
CA LYS A 685 -21.89 43.20 5.28
C LYS A 685 -21.85 44.21 4.13
N GLY A 686 -20.69 44.42 3.53
CA GLY A 686 -20.51 45.25 2.34
C GLY A 686 -21.35 44.76 1.16
N SER A 687 -21.35 43.45 0.90
CA SER A 687 -22.21 42.82 -0.11
C SER A 687 -23.69 43.13 0.13
N GLY A 688 -24.16 42.97 1.37
CA GLY A 688 -25.55 43.26 1.72
C GLY A 688 -25.92 44.73 1.53
N LEU A 689 -24.99 45.66 1.82
CA LEU A 689 -25.17 47.08 1.58
C LEU A 689 -25.20 47.43 0.09
N ILE A 690 -24.32 46.84 -0.73
CA ILE A 690 -24.31 47.04 -2.19
C ILE A 690 -25.61 46.55 -2.81
N VAL A 691 -26.07 45.35 -2.43
CA VAL A 691 -27.35 44.78 -2.89
C VAL A 691 -28.52 45.68 -2.49
N LEU A 692 -28.54 46.18 -1.25
CA LEU A 692 -29.59 47.08 -0.79
C LEU A 692 -29.56 48.42 -1.54
N TRP A 693 -28.38 48.99 -1.77
CA TRP A 693 -28.23 50.29 -2.43
C TRP A 693 -28.61 50.21 -3.92
N LEU A 694 -28.01 49.28 -4.68
CA LEU A 694 -28.36 49.06 -6.08
C LEU A 694 -29.82 48.62 -6.24
N GLY A 695 -30.31 47.78 -5.33
CA GLY A 695 -31.69 47.33 -5.34
C GLY A 695 -32.68 48.45 -5.05
N ALA A 696 -32.38 49.35 -4.12
CA ALA A 696 -33.20 50.54 -3.87
C ALA A 696 -33.23 51.46 -5.10
N TYR A 697 -32.11 51.61 -5.83
CA TYR A 697 -32.07 52.37 -7.07
C TYR A 697 -32.99 51.77 -8.15
N LEU A 698 -32.97 50.44 -8.33
CA LEU A 698 -33.86 49.75 -9.27
C LEU A 698 -35.34 49.83 -8.86
N VAL A 699 -35.64 49.83 -7.56
CA VAL A 699 -36.99 50.05 -7.05
C VAL A 699 -37.46 51.48 -7.35
N LEU A 700 -36.59 52.48 -7.19
CA LEU A 700 -36.91 53.88 -7.53
C LEU A 700 -37.14 54.09 -9.03
N GLN A 701 -36.50 53.29 -9.89
CA GLN A 701 -36.73 53.27 -11.34
C GLN A 701 -37.99 52.48 -11.76
N GLY A 702 -38.62 51.76 -10.82
CA GLY A 702 -39.81 50.95 -11.09
C GLY A 702 -39.52 49.59 -11.73
N GLU A 703 -38.25 49.16 -11.81
CA GLU A 703 -37.85 47.86 -12.38
C GLU A 703 -38.04 46.70 -11.38
N LEU A 704 -38.08 46.99 -10.08
CA LEU A 704 -38.30 46.03 -8.98
C LEU A 704 -39.31 46.56 -7.95
N THR A 705 -40.06 45.68 -7.29
CA THR A 705 -40.91 46.05 -6.14
C THR A 705 -40.12 46.05 -4.83
N LEU A 706 -40.64 46.74 -3.81
CA LEU A 706 -40.04 46.72 -2.47
C LEU A 706 -40.03 45.29 -1.88
N GLY A 707 -41.10 44.51 -2.08
CA GLY A 707 -41.15 43.11 -1.66
C GLY A 707 -40.14 42.24 -2.39
N GLN A 708 -39.96 42.43 -3.71
CA GLN A 708 -38.94 41.71 -4.49
C GLN A 708 -37.53 42.01 -4.00
N LEU A 709 -37.22 43.27 -3.65
CA LEU A 709 -35.92 43.64 -3.09
C LEU A 709 -35.65 42.93 -1.76
N ILE A 710 -36.65 42.88 -0.87
CA ILE A 710 -36.51 42.22 0.44
C ILE A 710 -36.34 40.71 0.26
N ALA A 711 -37.12 40.08 -0.62
CA ALA A 711 -36.98 38.67 -0.97
C ALA A 711 -35.60 38.36 -1.55
N PHE A 712 -35.13 39.19 -2.50
CA PHE A 712 -33.80 39.07 -3.09
C PHE A 712 -32.70 39.13 -2.03
N ARG A 713 -32.78 40.08 -1.09
CA ARG A 713 -31.82 40.21 0.00
C ARG A 713 -31.76 38.97 0.90
N ILE A 714 -32.91 38.37 1.20
CA ILE A 714 -32.99 37.14 2.02
C ILE A 714 -32.35 35.97 1.24
N ILE A 715 -32.73 35.79 -0.03
CA ILE A 715 -32.19 34.71 -0.88
C ILE A 715 -30.67 34.88 -1.10
N ALA A 716 -30.21 36.11 -1.31
CA ALA A 716 -28.77 36.43 -1.39
C ALA A 716 -28.02 36.04 -0.10
N GLY A 717 -28.67 36.17 1.06
CA GLY A 717 -28.16 35.67 2.34
C GLY A 717 -28.01 34.14 2.36
N TYR A 718 -28.99 33.41 1.81
CA TYR A 718 -28.93 31.95 1.69
C TYR A 718 -27.86 31.45 0.72
N VAL A 719 -27.45 32.25 -0.27
CA VAL A 719 -26.28 31.96 -1.14
C VAL A 719 -24.96 32.30 -0.46
N THR A 720 -24.87 33.48 0.14
CA THR A 720 -23.58 33.98 0.64
C THR A 720 -23.14 33.26 1.92
N SER A 721 -24.07 32.82 2.77
CA SER A 721 -23.77 32.13 4.03
C SER A 721 -23.08 30.76 3.83
N PRO A 722 -23.61 29.82 3.02
CA PRO A 722 -22.92 28.56 2.69
C PRO A 722 -21.54 28.78 2.05
N LEU A 723 -21.40 29.77 1.17
CA LEU A 723 -20.11 30.09 0.54
C LEU A 723 -19.07 30.60 1.54
N LEU A 724 -19.48 31.41 2.52
CA LEU A 724 -18.61 31.78 3.65
C LEU A 724 -18.23 30.59 4.51
N ARG A 725 -19.16 29.68 4.77
CA ARG A 725 -18.87 28.43 5.48
C ARG A 725 -17.94 27.53 4.68
N LEU A 726 -18.00 27.52 3.35
CA LEU A 726 -17.08 26.77 2.49
C LEU A 726 -15.63 27.27 2.65
N SER A 727 -15.43 28.57 2.84
CA SER A 727 -14.14 29.15 3.21
C SER A 727 -13.64 28.66 4.58
N GLN A 728 -14.52 28.55 5.57
CA GLN A 728 -14.18 27.97 6.88
C GLN A 728 -13.91 26.46 6.79
N LEU A 729 -14.68 25.73 5.99
CA LEU A 729 -14.44 24.32 5.70
C LEU A 729 -13.06 24.10 5.10
N TRP A 730 -12.59 25.01 4.25
CA TRP A 730 -11.23 24.93 3.72
C TRP A 730 -10.18 24.99 4.83
N GLN A 731 -10.38 25.82 5.86
CA GLN A 731 -9.49 25.88 7.02
C GLN A 731 -9.56 24.59 7.85
N ASN A 732 -10.78 24.09 8.10
CA ASN A 732 -11.00 22.82 8.82
C ASN A 732 -10.38 21.64 8.06
N PHE A 733 -10.50 21.62 6.73
CA PHE A 733 -9.88 20.62 5.87
C PHE A 733 -8.36 20.61 6.03
N GLN A 734 -7.72 21.77 6.22
CA GLN A 734 -6.28 21.84 6.47
C GLN A 734 -5.87 21.32 7.84
N GLU A 735 -6.68 21.57 8.87
CA GLU A 735 -6.50 20.96 10.19
C GLU A 735 -6.64 19.44 10.10
N THR A 736 -7.71 18.96 9.46
CA THR A 736 -7.94 17.53 9.23
C THR A 736 -6.88 16.87 8.38
N ALA A 737 -6.35 17.54 7.36
CA ALA A 737 -5.25 17.03 6.55
C ALA A 737 -3.97 16.82 7.38
N LEU A 738 -3.70 17.71 8.35
CA LEU A 738 -2.59 17.53 9.29
C LEU A 738 -2.85 16.36 10.26
N SER A 739 -4.09 16.21 10.74
CA SER A 739 -4.50 15.07 11.56
C SER A 739 -4.38 13.76 10.77
N LEU A 740 -4.75 13.73 9.49
CA LEU A 740 -4.56 12.59 8.58
C LEU A 740 -3.07 12.24 8.44
N GLU A 741 -2.19 13.22 8.20
CA GLU A 741 -0.73 13.00 8.08
C GLU A 741 -0.13 12.38 9.36
N ARG A 742 -0.69 12.70 10.54
CA ARG A 742 -0.21 12.16 11.82
C ARG A 742 -0.74 10.78 12.12
N LEU A 743 -1.99 10.51 11.74
CA LEU A 743 -2.62 9.21 11.87
C LEU A 743 -2.07 8.22 10.84
N SER A 744 -1.67 8.69 9.66
CA SER A 744 -1.07 7.84 8.61
C SER A 744 0.19 7.15 9.12
N ASP A 745 1.00 7.79 9.96
CA ASP A 745 2.15 7.16 10.62
C ASP A 745 1.78 5.89 11.42
N ILE A 746 0.57 5.81 11.98
CA ILE A 746 0.07 4.60 12.64
C ILE A 746 -0.42 3.61 11.59
N VAL A 747 -1.35 4.04 10.72
CA VAL A 747 -2.11 3.16 9.80
C VAL A 747 -1.26 2.60 8.65
N ASP A 748 -0.22 3.32 8.23
CA ASP A 748 0.71 2.92 7.16
C ASP A 748 1.87 2.07 7.69
N THR A 749 1.99 1.90 9.02
CA THR A 749 2.99 0.98 9.57
C THR A 749 2.54 -0.46 9.31
N PRO A 750 3.40 -1.32 8.75
CA PRO A 750 3.05 -2.71 8.49
C PRO A 750 2.70 -3.46 9.78
N GLN A 751 1.71 -4.36 9.70
CA GLN A 751 1.29 -5.17 10.85
C GLN A 751 2.28 -6.31 11.09
N GLU A 752 2.43 -6.69 12.36
CA GLU A 752 3.11 -7.90 12.77
C GLU A 752 2.32 -9.12 12.28
N GLY A 753 2.97 -10.01 11.52
CA GLY A 753 2.33 -11.21 10.96
C GLY A 753 1.38 -10.97 9.78
N GLU A 754 1.47 -9.84 9.06
CA GLU A 754 0.66 -9.63 7.83
C GLU A 754 0.98 -10.67 6.74
N GLU A 755 2.24 -11.11 6.68
CA GLU A 755 2.75 -12.20 5.81
C GLU A 755 2.40 -13.59 6.36
N ASP A 756 1.99 -13.72 7.63
CA ASP A 756 1.76 -15.01 8.28
C ASP A 756 0.37 -15.61 7.95
N ARG A 757 -0.48 -14.91 7.18
CA ARG A 757 -1.83 -15.40 6.86
C ARG A 757 -1.84 -16.69 6.04
N ASP A 758 -0.77 -16.91 5.26
CA ASP A 758 -0.58 -18.10 4.45
C ASP A 758 0.37 -19.11 5.14
N ASN A 759 0.87 -18.78 6.34
CA ASN A 759 1.71 -19.69 7.11
C ASN A 759 0.88 -20.79 7.77
N ILE A 760 1.52 -21.94 7.98
CA ILE A 760 0.88 -23.05 8.69
C ILE A 760 0.66 -22.68 10.17
N PRO A 761 -0.48 -23.08 10.77
CA PRO A 761 -0.65 -22.95 12.21
C PRO A 761 0.36 -23.86 12.92
N MET A 762 0.96 -23.36 13.98
CA MET A 762 1.90 -24.11 14.82
C MET A 762 1.16 -25.29 15.46
N PRO A 763 1.63 -26.54 15.25
CA PRO A 763 1.12 -27.70 15.96
C PRO A 763 1.28 -27.55 17.47
N MET A 764 0.70 -28.49 18.22
CA MET A 764 0.92 -28.54 19.67
C MET A 764 2.42 -28.72 19.95
N ILE A 765 3.00 -27.79 20.70
CA ILE A 765 4.44 -27.78 20.99
C ILE A 765 4.77 -28.94 21.94
N GLU A 766 5.73 -29.78 21.56
CA GLU A 766 6.36 -30.78 22.43
C GLU A 766 7.44 -30.13 23.30
N GLY A 767 8.15 -29.14 22.76
CA GLY A 767 9.01 -28.23 23.54
C GLY A 767 10.49 -28.25 23.19
N ALA A 768 10.90 -28.95 22.12
CA ALA A 768 12.29 -28.93 21.67
C ALA A 768 12.61 -27.59 20.97
N ILE A 769 13.71 -26.94 21.33
CA ILE A 769 14.13 -25.64 20.76
C ILE A 769 15.52 -25.77 20.15
N ARG A 770 15.68 -25.32 18.91
CA ARG A 770 16.99 -25.23 18.26
C ARG A 770 17.27 -23.83 17.71
N TYR A 771 18.40 -23.26 18.08
CA TYR A 771 18.96 -22.05 17.50
C TYR A 771 20.06 -22.43 16.52
N GLU A 772 19.95 -21.99 15.27
CA GLU A 772 20.95 -22.24 14.24
C GLU A 772 21.56 -20.91 13.76
N ASN A 773 22.80 -20.66 14.14
CA ASN A 773 23.60 -19.48 13.77
C ASN A 773 22.88 -18.13 14.03
N VAL A 774 22.13 -18.05 15.12
CA VAL A 774 21.25 -16.91 15.38
C VAL A 774 22.06 -15.68 15.80
N SER A 775 21.85 -14.59 15.07
CA SER A 775 22.50 -13.31 15.31
C SER A 775 21.45 -12.19 15.30
N PHE A 776 21.54 -11.27 16.26
CA PHE A 776 20.52 -10.23 16.44
C PHE A 776 21.09 -8.92 17.01
N ARG A 777 20.51 -7.82 16.55
CA ARG A 777 20.67 -6.47 17.13
C ARG A 777 19.36 -5.68 17.14
N PHE A 778 19.18 -4.80 18.12
CA PHE A 778 17.98 -3.93 18.20
C PHE A 778 17.98 -2.77 17.19
N LYS A 779 19.17 -2.26 16.83
CA LYS A 779 19.36 -1.17 15.86
C LYS A 779 20.32 -1.66 14.79
N ASN A 780 19.99 -1.43 13.51
CA ASN A 780 20.84 -1.81 12.37
C ASN A 780 22.30 -1.32 12.54
N THR A 781 22.47 -0.15 13.15
CA THR A 781 23.77 0.38 13.55
C THR A 781 23.98 0.19 15.07
N GLY A 782 24.91 -0.70 15.46
CA GLY A 782 25.24 -0.96 16.87
C GLY A 782 25.95 -2.30 17.08
N PRO A 783 26.40 -2.60 18.32
CA PRO A 783 26.95 -3.91 18.66
C PRO A 783 25.87 -4.99 18.57
N MET A 784 26.26 -6.21 18.20
CA MET A 784 25.37 -7.37 18.21
C MET A 784 24.99 -7.71 19.66
N GLN A 785 23.69 -7.88 19.92
CA GLN A 785 23.21 -8.35 21.24
C GLN A 785 23.29 -9.87 21.35
N LEU A 786 23.11 -10.58 20.24
CA LEU A 786 23.39 -12.00 20.10
C LEU A 786 24.26 -12.23 18.87
N ASN A 787 25.28 -13.08 19.01
CA ASN A 787 26.26 -13.30 17.97
C ASN A 787 26.50 -14.79 17.76
N ASN A 788 25.98 -15.31 16.65
CA ASN A 788 26.15 -16.70 16.21
C ASN A 788 25.80 -17.74 17.29
N ILE A 789 24.63 -17.61 17.88
CA ILE A 789 24.11 -18.55 18.87
C ILE A 789 23.72 -19.86 18.19
N ASN A 790 24.31 -20.96 18.67
CA ASN A 790 23.94 -22.32 18.31
C ASN A 790 23.61 -23.06 19.61
N LEU A 791 22.39 -23.59 19.72
CA LEU A 791 21.87 -24.17 20.95
C LEU A 791 20.78 -25.17 20.64
N ASP A 792 20.83 -26.32 21.30
CA ASP A 792 19.80 -27.36 21.27
C ASP A 792 19.25 -27.57 22.69
N ILE A 793 17.93 -27.47 22.84
CA ILE A 793 17.19 -27.75 24.07
C ILE A 793 16.20 -28.86 23.76
N GLU A 794 16.22 -29.92 24.56
CA GLU A 794 15.27 -31.04 24.40
C GLU A 794 13.91 -30.70 25.03
N ALA A 795 12.86 -31.37 24.56
CA ALA A 795 11.52 -31.22 25.12
C ALA A 795 11.47 -31.60 26.61
N GLY A 796 10.74 -30.82 27.40
CA GLY A 796 10.56 -31.05 28.84
C GLY A 796 11.75 -30.63 29.72
N GLN A 797 12.79 -29.99 29.17
CA GLN A 797 13.93 -29.56 29.97
C GLN A 797 13.65 -28.27 30.75
N PHE A 798 14.06 -28.24 32.02
CA PHE A 798 14.19 -27.02 32.80
C PHE A 798 15.57 -26.39 32.55
N VAL A 799 15.60 -25.28 31.84
CA VAL A 799 16.81 -24.59 31.38
C VAL A 799 17.05 -23.31 32.18
N GLY A 800 18.16 -23.25 32.91
CA GLY A 800 18.60 -22.04 33.63
C GLY A 800 19.49 -21.16 32.74
N VAL A 801 19.13 -19.89 32.53
CA VAL A 801 19.92 -18.94 31.74
C VAL A 801 20.58 -17.91 32.65
N VAL A 802 21.91 -17.90 32.68
CA VAL A 802 22.71 -17.05 33.58
C VAL A 802 23.79 -16.27 32.85
N GLY A 803 24.24 -15.18 33.47
CA GLY A 803 25.19 -14.25 32.88
C GLY A 803 25.07 -12.87 33.48
N GLN A 804 26.07 -12.03 33.23
CA GLN A 804 26.06 -10.64 33.70
C GLN A 804 24.91 -9.83 33.06
N SER A 805 24.59 -8.67 33.66
CA SER A 805 23.63 -7.74 33.05
C SER A 805 24.14 -7.30 31.67
N GLY A 806 23.25 -7.28 30.67
CA GLY A 806 23.60 -6.96 29.28
C GLY A 806 24.23 -8.12 28.48
N ALA A 807 24.34 -9.33 29.02
CA ALA A 807 24.91 -10.48 28.31
C ALA A 807 24.03 -11.05 27.16
N GLY A 808 22.80 -10.56 27.00
CA GLY A 808 21.86 -11.00 25.95
C GLY A 808 20.75 -11.97 26.39
N LYS A 809 20.67 -12.32 27.68
CA LYS A 809 19.69 -13.29 28.24
C LYS A 809 18.24 -13.02 27.86
N SER A 810 17.73 -11.84 28.21
CA SER A 810 16.36 -11.41 27.86
C SER A 810 16.16 -11.26 26.35
N THR A 811 17.24 -11.05 25.59
CA THR A 811 17.14 -10.95 24.12
C THR A 811 16.95 -12.33 23.51
N LEU A 812 17.66 -13.35 24.01
CA LEU A 812 17.52 -14.75 23.60
C LEU A 812 16.08 -15.23 23.80
N THR A 813 15.50 -15.00 24.98
CA THR A 813 14.12 -15.44 25.25
C THR A 813 13.05 -14.67 24.47
N LYS A 814 13.24 -13.36 24.25
CA LYS A 814 12.33 -12.55 23.42
C LYS A 814 12.28 -13.03 21.96
N LEU A 815 13.35 -13.61 21.44
CA LEU A 815 13.37 -14.17 20.09
C LEU A 815 12.57 -15.49 19.99
N VAL A 816 12.58 -16.36 21.01
CA VAL A 816 11.75 -17.58 21.04
C VAL A 816 10.27 -17.26 20.94
N ALA A 817 9.83 -16.25 21.70
CA ALA A 817 8.45 -15.76 21.66
C ALA A 817 8.11 -14.96 20.37
N ARG A 818 9.05 -14.89 19.42
CA ARG A 818 8.98 -14.11 18.18
C ARG A 818 8.51 -12.68 18.43
N LEU A 819 8.98 -12.04 19.52
CA LEU A 819 8.77 -10.60 19.77
C LEU A 819 9.70 -9.75 18.91
N TYR A 820 10.75 -10.38 18.40
CA TYR A 820 11.73 -9.84 17.48
C TYR A 820 12.09 -10.93 16.47
N GLU A 821 12.52 -10.52 15.28
CA GLU A 821 13.06 -11.43 14.27
C GLU A 821 14.59 -11.39 14.30
N PRO A 822 15.28 -12.54 14.18
CA PRO A 822 16.72 -12.58 14.08
C PRO A 822 17.20 -11.91 12.79
N GLU A 823 18.39 -11.30 12.82
CA GLU A 823 19.00 -10.69 11.63
C GLU A 823 19.64 -11.74 10.71
N ALA A 824 20.17 -12.81 11.31
CA ALA A 824 20.69 -13.98 10.60
C ALA A 824 20.47 -15.24 11.43
N GLY A 825 20.46 -16.39 10.76
CA GLY A 825 20.13 -17.68 11.36
C GLY A 825 18.62 -17.91 11.47
N ARG A 826 18.23 -19.00 12.13
CA ARG A 826 16.83 -19.36 12.35
C ARG A 826 16.63 -20.04 13.70
N ILE A 827 15.40 -19.97 14.20
CA ILE A 827 14.99 -20.61 15.45
C ILE A 827 13.91 -21.63 15.09
N LEU A 828 14.09 -22.86 15.54
CA LEU A 828 13.17 -23.96 15.32
C LEU A 828 12.55 -24.36 16.65
N ILE A 829 11.25 -24.61 16.66
CA ILE A 829 10.55 -25.29 17.75
C ILE A 829 9.97 -26.58 17.16
N ASP A 830 10.34 -27.73 17.73
CA ASP A 830 9.94 -29.07 17.24
C ASP A 830 10.23 -29.28 15.74
N ASN A 831 11.36 -28.74 15.26
CA ASN A 831 11.80 -28.68 13.86
C ASN A 831 10.97 -27.78 12.92
N TYR A 832 10.02 -27.00 13.44
CA TYR A 832 9.32 -25.95 12.69
C TYR A 832 10.03 -24.62 12.87
N ASP A 833 10.34 -23.95 11.76
CA ASP A 833 10.93 -22.61 11.77
C ASP A 833 9.87 -21.60 12.23
N ILE A 834 10.11 -20.93 13.36
CA ILE A 834 9.14 -20.01 13.96
C ILE A 834 8.81 -18.82 13.05
N SER A 835 9.66 -18.52 12.07
CA SER A 835 9.41 -17.47 11.07
C SER A 835 8.37 -17.87 10.02
N LYS A 836 8.06 -19.17 9.89
CA LYS A 836 7.15 -19.73 8.87
C LYS A 836 5.84 -20.26 9.45
N VAL A 837 5.56 -20.00 10.73
CA VAL A 837 4.33 -20.41 11.40
C VAL A 837 3.48 -19.19 11.75
N GLU A 838 2.18 -19.38 11.90
CA GLU A 838 1.26 -18.32 12.29
C GLU A 838 1.58 -17.81 13.71
N LEU A 839 1.86 -16.51 13.86
CA LEU A 839 2.28 -15.91 15.14
C LEU A 839 1.30 -16.11 16.30
N TYR A 840 -0.01 -16.06 16.03
CA TYR A 840 -1.04 -16.24 17.06
C TYR A 840 -1.00 -17.65 17.65
N SER A 841 -0.92 -18.66 16.78
CA SER A 841 -0.83 -20.08 17.17
C SER A 841 0.42 -20.40 18.00
N LEU A 842 1.54 -19.73 17.69
CA LEU A 842 2.79 -19.82 18.44
C LEU A 842 2.66 -19.17 19.82
N ARG A 843 2.27 -17.89 19.89
CA ARG A 843 2.23 -17.14 21.16
C ARG A 843 1.17 -17.65 22.12
N ARG A 844 0.09 -18.25 21.65
CA ARG A 844 -0.92 -18.87 22.53
C ARG A 844 -0.34 -20.02 23.37
N GLN A 845 0.64 -20.74 22.83
CA GLN A 845 1.27 -21.89 23.48
C GLN A 845 2.50 -21.54 24.33
N ILE A 846 3.02 -20.32 24.19
CA ILE A 846 4.15 -19.81 24.96
C ILE A 846 3.65 -18.90 26.09
N GLY A 847 4.02 -19.22 27.33
CA GLY A 847 3.79 -18.35 28.49
C GLY A 847 5.02 -17.50 28.77
N VAL A 848 4.87 -16.19 28.91
CA VAL A 848 5.99 -15.28 29.18
C VAL A 848 5.72 -14.46 30.43
N VAL A 849 6.61 -14.56 31.41
CA VAL A 849 6.65 -13.67 32.58
C VAL A 849 7.79 -12.66 32.40
N PRO A 850 7.49 -11.39 32.09
CA PRO A 850 8.52 -10.37 31.92
C PRO A 850 9.11 -9.93 33.27
N GLN A 851 10.29 -9.31 33.23
CA GLN A 851 11.01 -8.81 34.41
C GLN A 851 10.17 -7.85 35.27
N ASP A 852 9.43 -6.94 34.62
CA ASP A 852 8.63 -5.92 35.28
C ASP A 852 7.14 -6.08 34.87
N PRO A 853 6.40 -6.97 35.56
CA PRO A 853 5.05 -7.32 35.14
C PRO A 853 4.05 -6.18 35.37
N LEU A 854 3.21 -5.96 34.36
CA LEU A 854 2.10 -5.03 34.43
C LEU A 854 0.84 -5.74 34.94
N LEU A 855 0.21 -5.18 35.96
CA LEU A 855 -1.16 -5.49 36.34
C LEU A 855 -2.10 -4.44 35.76
N PHE A 856 -3.19 -4.91 35.16
CA PHE A 856 -4.23 -4.05 34.63
C PHE A 856 -5.16 -3.59 35.76
N GLU A 857 -5.80 -2.44 35.58
CA GLU A 857 -6.82 -1.99 36.52
C GLU A 857 -7.96 -3.03 36.57
N GLY A 858 -8.28 -3.50 37.77
CA GLY A 858 -9.21 -4.60 38.00
C GLY A 858 -9.01 -5.21 39.38
N THR A 859 -9.62 -6.37 39.61
CA THR A 859 -9.39 -7.19 40.81
C THR A 859 -8.15 -8.07 40.66
N VAL A 860 -7.66 -8.65 41.76
CA VAL A 860 -6.61 -9.67 41.73
C VAL A 860 -7.07 -10.89 40.92
N GLN A 861 -8.32 -11.33 41.11
CA GLN A 861 -8.91 -12.43 40.36
C GLN A 861 -8.87 -12.18 38.86
N GLU A 862 -9.39 -11.03 38.42
CA GLU A 862 -9.39 -10.63 37.00
C GLU A 862 -7.97 -10.61 36.43
N ASN A 863 -6.98 -10.15 37.21
CA ASN A 863 -5.59 -10.12 36.77
C ASN A 863 -4.94 -11.50 36.64
N ILE A 864 -5.38 -12.50 37.43
CA ILE A 864 -4.92 -13.89 37.30
C ILE A 864 -5.61 -14.55 36.10
N SER A 865 -6.92 -14.33 35.91
CA SER A 865 -7.71 -14.91 34.82
C SER A 865 -7.63 -14.18 33.47
N LEU A 866 -6.72 -13.21 33.30
CA LEU A 866 -6.59 -12.45 32.04
C LEU A 866 -6.41 -13.32 30.79
N THR A 867 -5.69 -14.44 30.91
CA THR A 867 -5.42 -15.38 29.82
C THR A 867 -6.54 -16.41 29.62
N ASN A 868 -7.35 -16.63 30.65
CA ASN A 868 -8.49 -17.54 30.63
C ASN A 868 -9.64 -16.98 31.50
N PRO A 869 -10.47 -16.06 30.96
CA PRO A 869 -11.52 -15.38 31.73
C PRO A 869 -12.60 -16.32 32.29
N ASP A 870 -12.76 -17.49 31.68
CA ASP A 870 -13.75 -18.51 32.05
C ASP A 870 -13.22 -19.50 33.11
N ALA A 871 -11.99 -19.31 33.60
CA ALA A 871 -11.38 -20.18 34.61
C ALA A 871 -12.21 -20.22 35.91
N SER A 872 -12.32 -21.41 36.51
CA SER A 872 -13.05 -21.58 37.77
C SER A 872 -12.29 -20.93 38.92
N THR A 873 -13.01 -20.63 40.02
CA THR A 873 -12.37 -20.03 41.21
C THR A 873 -11.32 -20.99 41.80
N GLU A 874 -11.59 -22.29 41.73
CA GLU A 874 -10.67 -23.35 42.17
C GLU A 874 -9.38 -23.34 41.34
N GLU A 875 -9.47 -23.26 40.01
CA GLU A 875 -8.29 -23.18 39.14
C GLU A 875 -7.45 -21.92 39.44
N ILE A 876 -8.11 -20.79 39.70
CA ILE A 876 -7.43 -19.53 40.07
C ILE A 876 -6.73 -19.68 41.44
N ILE A 877 -7.34 -20.37 42.40
CA ILE A 877 -6.72 -20.64 43.70
C ILE A 877 -5.53 -21.58 43.56
N GLU A 878 -5.65 -22.67 42.80
CA GLU A 878 -4.55 -23.61 42.55
C GLU A 878 -3.35 -22.91 41.89
N ALA A 879 -3.60 -22.11 40.85
CA ALA A 879 -2.55 -21.33 40.19
C ALA A 879 -1.89 -20.32 41.15
N ALA A 880 -2.67 -19.68 42.01
CA ALA A 880 -2.16 -18.78 43.03
C ALA A 880 -1.38 -19.50 44.14
N GLN A 881 -1.75 -20.72 44.51
CA GLN A 881 -1.00 -21.53 45.49
C GLN A 881 0.34 -21.96 44.91
N ALA A 882 0.37 -22.43 43.65
CA ALA A 882 1.60 -22.77 42.95
C ALA A 882 2.56 -21.57 42.83
N ALA A 883 2.03 -20.37 42.60
CA ALA A 883 2.81 -19.13 42.60
C ALA A 883 3.15 -18.56 44.00
N VAL A 884 2.81 -19.28 45.08
CA VAL A 884 2.95 -18.83 46.48
C VAL A 884 2.28 -17.45 46.71
N ALA A 885 1.19 -17.21 45.99
CA ALA A 885 0.42 -15.97 46.02
C ALA A 885 -0.79 -16.02 46.95
N HIS A 886 -1.34 -17.22 47.18
CA HIS A 886 -2.61 -17.39 47.90
C HIS A 886 -2.62 -16.73 49.28
N GLU A 887 -1.59 -16.96 50.10
CA GLU A 887 -1.55 -16.44 51.48
C GLU A 887 -1.62 -14.91 51.52
N PHE A 888 -0.77 -14.22 50.76
CA PHE A 888 -0.81 -12.75 50.76
C PHE A 888 -2.08 -12.20 50.12
N ILE A 889 -2.67 -12.91 49.14
CA ILE A 889 -3.93 -12.49 48.53
C ILE A 889 -5.03 -12.54 49.60
N MET A 890 -5.07 -13.56 50.44
CA MET A 890 -6.03 -13.69 51.53
C MET A 890 -5.83 -12.63 52.63
N ASP A 891 -4.60 -12.14 52.81
CA ASP A 891 -4.31 -11.02 53.72
C ASP A 891 -4.77 -9.66 53.19
N LEU A 892 -5.12 -9.55 51.90
CA LEU A 892 -5.66 -8.32 51.33
C LEU A 892 -7.09 -8.05 51.85
N PRO A 893 -7.53 -6.78 51.95
CA PRO A 893 -8.82 -6.42 52.54
C PRO A 893 -10.05 -7.11 51.94
N SER A 894 -9.98 -7.57 50.69
CA SER A 894 -11.08 -8.26 50.00
C SER A 894 -10.62 -9.53 49.29
N GLY A 895 -9.50 -10.14 49.74
CA GLY A 895 -8.98 -11.36 49.12
C GLY A 895 -8.71 -11.16 47.62
N TYR A 896 -9.17 -12.13 46.82
CA TYR A 896 -9.13 -12.11 45.36
C TYR A 896 -9.93 -10.96 44.71
N ASN A 897 -10.93 -10.39 45.40
CA ASN A 897 -11.71 -9.25 44.91
C ASN A 897 -11.03 -7.90 45.18
N THR A 898 -9.84 -7.89 45.80
CA THR A 898 -9.10 -6.66 46.06
C THR A 898 -8.71 -5.98 44.75
N ARG A 899 -8.96 -4.68 44.65
CA ARG A 899 -8.56 -3.88 43.48
C ARG A 899 -7.07 -3.55 43.53
N VAL A 900 -6.36 -3.83 42.44
CA VAL A 900 -4.90 -3.63 42.32
C VAL A 900 -4.50 -2.20 41.96
N GLY A 901 -5.44 -1.41 41.41
CA GLY A 901 -5.19 -0.05 40.93
C GLY A 901 -4.32 -0.01 39.67
N GLU A 902 -4.08 1.19 39.14
CA GLU A 902 -3.31 1.38 37.91
C GLU A 902 -1.88 0.84 38.06
N ARG A 903 -1.45 -0.03 37.14
CA ARG A 903 -0.12 -0.69 37.15
C ARG A 903 0.19 -1.48 38.44
N GLY A 904 -0.83 -1.86 39.20
CA GLY A 904 -0.67 -2.57 40.47
C GLY A 904 -0.13 -1.70 41.60
N ALA A 905 -0.39 -0.40 41.61
CA ALA A 905 0.16 0.55 42.59
C ALA A 905 -0.14 0.21 44.06
N SER A 906 -1.15 -0.62 44.36
CA SER A 906 -1.46 -1.05 45.73
C SER A 906 -0.63 -2.25 46.21
N LEU A 907 0.19 -2.87 45.35
CA LEU A 907 0.96 -4.08 45.65
C LEU A 907 2.47 -3.84 45.60
N SER A 908 3.21 -4.64 46.38
CA SER A 908 4.67 -4.66 46.32
C SER A 908 5.19 -5.30 45.03
N GLY A 909 6.46 -5.05 44.68
CA GLY A 909 7.10 -5.64 43.49
C GLY A 909 6.98 -7.17 43.43
N GLY A 910 7.32 -7.86 44.55
CA GLY A 910 7.21 -9.31 44.65
C GLY A 910 5.77 -9.84 44.60
N GLN A 911 4.79 -9.08 45.12
CA GLN A 911 3.36 -9.45 44.98
C GLN A 911 2.89 -9.37 43.53
N ARG A 912 3.29 -8.32 42.79
CA ARG A 912 2.97 -8.19 41.36
C ARG A 912 3.60 -9.31 40.52
N GLN A 913 4.84 -9.68 40.82
CA GLN A 913 5.52 -10.83 40.20
C GLN A 913 4.76 -12.14 40.45
N ARG A 914 4.38 -12.45 41.70
CA ARG A 914 3.61 -13.66 42.01
C ARG A 914 2.25 -13.73 41.31
N ILE A 915 1.55 -12.60 41.17
CA ILE A 915 0.29 -12.56 40.39
C ILE A 915 0.56 -12.82 38.91
N ALA A 916 1.63 -12.28 38.34
CA ALA A 916 1.99 -12.53 36.94
C ALA A 916 2.43 -13.99 36.69
N ILE A 917 3.11 -14.60 37.66
CA ILE A 917 3.44 -16.03 37.64
C ILE A 917 2.14 -16.85 37.71
N ALA A 918 1.23 -16.56 38.64
CA ALA A 918 -0.07 -17.24 38.74
C ALA A 918 -0.88 -17.14 37.44
N ARG A 919 -0.91 -15.95 36.81
CA ARG A 919 -1.54 -15.73 35.48
C ARG A 919 -0.99 -16.66 34.40
N THR A 920 0.32 -16.90 34.44
CA THR A 920 1.02 -17.72 33.44
C THR A 920 0.86 -19.21 33.75
N ILE A 921 0.81 -19.61 35.02
CA ILE A 921 0.46 -20.96 35.45
C ILE A 921 -0.95 -21.32 34.98
N LEU A 922 -1.91 -20.41 35.17
CA LEU A 922 -3.31 -20.61 34.75
C LEU A 922 -3.44 -20.78 33.23
N GLN A 923 -2.56 -20.15 32.43
CA GLN A 923 -2.53 -20.32 30.98
C GLN A 923 -2.16 -21.76 30.56
N ARG A 924 -1.45 -22.53 31.40
CA ARG A 924 -0.91 -23.88 31.11
C ARG A 924 -0.18 -23.95 29.74
N PRO A 925 0.83 -23.09 29.50
CA PRO A 925 1.60 -23.08 28.26
C PRO A 925 2.43 -24.35 28.07
N GLN A 926 2.70 -24.72 26.81
CA GLN A 926 3.61 -25.83 26.47
C GLN A 926 5.09 -25.42 26.59
N LEU A 927 5.36 -24.11 26.52
CA LEU A 927 6.69 -23.55 26.68
C LEU A 927 6.62 -22.34 27.59
N LEU A 928 7.41 -22.34 28.66
CA LEU A 928 7.38 -21.28 29.67
C LEU A 928 8.68 -20.48 29.65
N VAL A 929 8.56 -19.14 29.66
CA VAL A 929 9.68 -18.22 29.68
C VAL A 929 9.55 -17.29 30.89
N LEU A 930 10.55 -17.29 31.78
CA LEU A 930 10.62 -16.40 32.92
C LEU A 930 11.87 -15.51 32.81
N ASP A 931 11.67 -14.22 32.61
CA ASP A 931 12.75 -13.23 32.47
C ASP A 931 12.97 -12.50 33.81
N GLU A 932 13.85 -13.02 34.68
CA GLU A 932 14.11 -12.45 36.01
C GLU A 932 12.84 -12.21 36.86
N ALA A 933 11.82 -13.04 36.65
CA ALA A 933 10.49 -12.93 37.25
C ALA A 933 10.45 -13.13 38.77
N THR A 934 11.55 -13.59 39.37
CA THR A 934 11.70 -13.82 40.81
C THR A 934 12.62 -12.82 41.51
N SER A 935 13.13 -11.84 40.77
CA SER A 935 14.15 -10.89 41.25
C SER A 935 13.71 -10.05 42.46
N ALA A 936 12.42 -9.76 42.60
CA ALA A 936 11.86 -8.97 43.70
C ALA A 936 11.33 -9.83 44.87
N LEU A 937 11.53 -11.16 44.81
CA LEU A 937 11.16 -12.09 45.88
C LEU A 937 12.31 -12.27 46.87
N ASP A 938 11.96 -12.54 48.11
CA ASP A 938 12.88 -13.06 49.11
C ASP A 938 13.36 -14.47 48.72
N TYR A 939 14.52 -14.87 49.25
CA TYR A 939 15.18 -16.12 48.89
C TYR A 939 14.28 -17.35 49.12
N THR A 940 13.58 -17.38 50.26
CA THR A 940 12.71 -18.51 50.63
C THR A 940 11.49 -18.64 49.71
N THR A 941 10.80 -17.54 49.40
CA THR A 941 9.66 -17.56 48.47
C THR A 941 10.10 -17.92 47.06
N GLU A 942 11.24 -17.42 46.61
CA GLU A 942 11.76 -17.75 45.27
C GLU A 942 12.11 -19.23 45.13
N GLU A 943 12.80 -19.81 46.11
CA GLU A 943 13.13 -21.24 46.10
C GLU A 943 11.86 -22.10 46.05
N GLN A 944 10.84 -21.74 46.83
CA GLN A 944 9.55 -22.43 46.81
C GLN A 944 8.83 -22.28 45.47
N VAL A 945 8.77 -21.06 44.91
CA VAL A 945 8.18 -20.82 43.57
C VAL A 945 8.91 -21.62 42.50
N SER A 946 10.25 -21.66 42.53
CA SER A 946 11.04 -22.41 41.56
C SER A 946 10.76 -23.92 41.63
N ARG A 947 10.63 -24.48 42.84
CA ARG A 947 10.27 -25.89 43.03
C ARG A 947 8.85 -26.17 42.52
N ASN A 948 7.88 -25.35 42.92
CA ASN A 948 6.50 -25.48 42.45
C ASN A 948 6.39 -25.38 40.92
N LEU A 949 7.16 -24.48 40.29
CA LEU A 949 7.20 -24.36 38.83
C LEU A 949 7.81 -25.59 38.17
N ALA A 950 8.88 -26.17 38.74
CA ALA A 950 9.46 -27.41 38.22
C ALA A 950 8.47 -28.59 38.33
N ASP A 951 7.67 -28.65 39.40
CA ASP A 951 6.65 -29.70 39.59
C ASP A 951 5.43 -29.49 38.67
N VAL A 952 4.92 -28.26 38.58
CA VAL A 952 3.75 -27.92 37.75
C VAL A 952 4.07 -28.07 36.26
N PHE A 953 5.30 -27.77 35.86
CA PHE A 953 5.75 -27.82 34.47
C PHE A 953 6.71 -28.97 34.16
N GLN A 954 6.62 -30.09 34.87
CA GLN A 954 7.59 -31.19 34.77
C GLN A 954 7.73 -31.77 33.35
N ASP A 955 6.65 -31.75 32.56
CA ASP A 955 6.63 -32.25 31.18
C ASP A 955 6.77 -31.15 30.12
N GLN A 956 6.94 -29.88 30.52
CA GLN A 956 7.04 -28.74 29.61
C GLN A 956 8.42 -28.11 29.67
N THR A 957 8.87 -27.53 28.54
CA THR A 957 10.15 -26.85 28.49
C THR A 957 10.07 -25.49 29.19
N VAL A 958 10.98 -25.24 30.13
CA VAL A 958 11.02 -24.00 30.93
C VAL A 958 12.34 -23.28 30.70
N LEU A 959 12.29 -22.02 30.24
CA LEU A 959 13.43 -21.11 30.17
C LEU A 959 13.40 -20.16 31.37
N PHE A 960 14.27 -20.40 32.35
CA PHE A 960 14.34 -19.62 33.59
C PHE A 960 15.59 -18.72 33.61
N ILE A 961 15.41 -17.43 33.33
CA ILE A 961 16.48 -16.43 33.47
C ILE A 961 16.52 -15.95 34.91
N THR A 962 17.68 -16.08 35.55
CA THR A 962 17.90 -15.53 36.89
C THR A 962 19.30 -14.96 37.04
N HIS A 963 19.46 -14.09 38.03
CA HIS A 963 20.77 -13.69 38.53
C HIS A 963 21.16 -14.48 39.80
N ARG A 964 20.26 -15.30 40.38
CA ARG A 964 20.53 -16.05 41.61
C ARG A 964 20.85 -17.50 41.25
N LEU A 965 22.12 -17.87 41.37
CA LEU A 965 22.60 -19.17 40.87
C LEU A 965 22.07 -20.37 41.68
N ALA A 966 21.69 -20.16 42.94
CA ALA A 966 21.16 -21.20 43.80
C ALA A 966 19.83 -21.79 43.30
N THR A 967 19.00 -21.00 42.62
CA THR A 967 17.65 -21.43 42.19
C THR A 967 17.68 -22.32 40.96
N ILE A 968 18.73 -22.20 40.14
CA ILE A 968 18.93 -23.04 38.94
C ILE A 968 19.88 -24.22 39.18
N LYS A 969 20.25 -24.50 40.44
CA LYS A 969 21.14 -25.62 40.77
C LYS A 969 20.60 -26.96 40.28
N ASN A 970 19.27 -27.12 40.32
CA ASN A 970 18.56 -28.33 39.92
C ASN A 970 18.09 -28.30 38.45
N ALA A 971 18.53 -27.31 37.66
CA ALA A 971 18.16 -27.25 36.25
C ALA A 971 18.80 -28.40 35.46
N ASN A 972 18.05 -28.95 34.50
CA ASN A 972 18.56 -30.01 33.61
C ASN A 972 19.70 -29.49 32.72
N LEU A 973 19.62 -28.22 32.34
CA LEU A 973 20.61 -27.55 31.51
C LEU A 973 20.82 -26.13 32.01
N ILE A 974 22.08 -25.71 32.16
CA ILE A 974 22.44 -24.33 32.50
C ILE A 974 23.19 -23.72 31.32
N LEU A 975 22.75 -22.54 30.89
CA LEU A 975 23.35 -21.76 29.82
C LEU A 975 24.04 -20.53 30.40
N MET A 976 25.36 -20.49 30.32
CA MET A 976 26.15 -19.35 30.74
C MET A 976 26.42 -18.43 29.54
N MET A 977 25.82 -17.24 29.56
CA MET A 977 25.96 -16.22 28.52
C MET A 977 26.95 -15.12 28.91
N ASP A 978 27.77 -14.72 27.93
CA ASP A 978 28.65 -13.56 28.05
C ASP A 978 28.76 -12.82 26.71
N ALA A 979 28.64 -11.49 26.75
CA ALA A 979 28.75 -10.61 25.58
C ALA A 979 27.98 -11.08 24.33
N GLY A 980 26.76 -11.60 24.52
CA GLY A 980 25.90 -12.06 23.42
C GLY A 980 26.26 -13.42 22.84
N ARG A 981 27.05 -14.24 23.54
CA ARG A 981 27.42 -15.61 23.16
C ARG A 981 27.15 -16.58 24.31
N ILE A 982 26.92 -17.85 24.00
CA ILE A 982 26.93 -18.94 24.97
C ILE A 982 28.39 -19.36 25.15
N VAL A 983 28.93 -19.21 26.36
CA VAL A 983 30.33 -19.54 26.67
C VAL A 983 30.47 -20.92 27.29
N GLU A 984 29.52 -21.34 28.12
CA GLU A 984 29.48 -22.64 28.78
C GLU A 984 28.05 -23.16 28.82
N GLN A 985 27.88 -24.47 28.71
CA GLN A 985 26.61 -25.16 28.85
C GLN A 985 26.80 -26.54 29.51
N GLY A 986 25.87 -26.96 30.34
CA GLY A 986 25.91 -28.26 31.03
C GLY A 986 25.08 -28.25 32.31
N THR A 987 25.18 -29.31 33.09
CA THR A 987 24.59 -29.36 34.44
C THR A 987 25.40 -28.53 35.44
N HIS A 988 24.82 -28.23 36.59
CA HIS A 988 25.55 -27.53 37.67
C HIS A 988 26.86 -28.24 38.04
N GLU A 989 26.84 -29.56 38.17
CA GLU A 989 28.01 -30.34 38.57
C GLU A 989 29.11 -30.30 37.51
N GLU A 990 28.75 -30.42 36.23
CA GLU A 990 29.67 -30.31 35.10
C GLU A 990 30.31 -28.92 35.02
N LEU A 991 29.51 -27.86 35.13
CA LEU A 991 29.99 -26.48 35.06
C LEU A 991 30.87 -26.10 36.25
N MET A 992 30.58 -26.63 37.45
CA MET A 992 31.43 -26.45 38.62
C MET A 992 32.76 -27.20 38.48
N ALA A 993 32.76 -28.39 37.89
CA ALA A 993 33.97 -29.17 37.62
C ALA A 993 34.88 -28.51 36.57
N LEU A 994 34.30 -27.82 35.57
CA LEU A 994 35.04 -27.09 34.54
C LEU A 994 35.83 -25.89 35.10
N GLN A 995 35.49 -25.38 36.29
CA GLN A 995 36.09 -24.19 36.90
C GLN A 995 36.10 -22.96 35.95
N GLY A 996 35.10 -22.89 35.08
CA GLY A 996 34.93 -21.81 34.11
C GLY A 996 34.28 -20.56 34.71
N ARG A 997 33.72 -19.73 33.83
CA ARG A 997 33.04 -18.48 34.18
C ARG A 997 31.82 -18.71 35.06
N TYR A 998 31.09 -19.82 34.88
CA TYR A 998 30.01 -20.19 35.79
C TYR A 998 30.50 -20.38 37.22
N PHE A 999 31.59 -21.14 37.42
CA PHE A 999 32.19 -21.38 38.74
C PHE A 999 32.63 -20.09 39.43
N TYR A 1000 33.28 -19.18 38.71
CA TYR A 1000 33.67 -17.88 39.28
C TYR A 1000 32.46 -17.03 39.70
N LEU A 1001 31.40 -17.01 38.89
CA LEU A 1001 30.15 -16.33 39.22
C LEU A 1001 29.47 -16.94 40.45
N TYR A 1002 29.48 -18.28 40.54
CA TYR A 1002 28.92 -19.02 41.67
C TYR A 1002 29.64 -18.68 42.98
N GLN A 1003 30.98 -18.78 43.01
CA GLN A 1003 31.75 -18.42 44.20
C GLN A 1003 31.57 -16.94 44.59
N GLN A 1004 31.49 -16.04 43.61
CA GLN A 1004 31.28 -14.62 43.88
C GLN A 1004 29.93 -14.35 44.55
N GLN A 1005 28.89 -15.12 44.24
CA GLN A 1005 27.59 -15.01 44.90
C GLN A 1005 27.59 -15.68 46.26
N GLU A 1006 28.19 -16.86 46.39
CA GLU A 1006 28.28 -17.59 47.65
C GLU A 1006 29.09 -16.82 48.70
N SER A 1007 30.13 -16.08 48.30
CA SER A 1007 30.90 -15.21 49.20
C SER A 1007 30.20 -13.93 49.64
N ARG A 1008 29.04 -13.59 49.06
CA ARG A 1008 28.23 -12.40 49.39
C ARG A 1008 27.02 -12.69 50.27
N VAL A 1009 26.63 -13.96 50.37
CA VAL A 1009 25.64 -14.48 51.32
C VAL A 1009 26.35 -14.78 52.63
#